data_AF-V8N9N3-F1
#
_entry.id   AF-V8N9N3-F1
#
_cell.length_a   1.000
_cell.length_b   1.000
_cell.length_c   1.000
_cell.angle_alpha   90.00
_cell.angle_beta   90.00
_cell.angle_gamma   90.00
#
_symmetry.space_group_name_H-M   'P 1'
#
loop_
_entity.id
_entity.type
_entity.pdbx_description
1 polymer ?
#
loop_
_entity_poly.entity_id
_entity_poly.type
_entity_poly.pdbx_seq_one_letter_code
_entity_poly.pdbx_strand_id
1 'polypeptide(L)'
;MPSGIILSNGHTWKQQRHIGITSLRKLGLGKKSIEHQIEDVAQMLVEIFRQTKGQPFDPSVPVLNAVSNIICALSFGHQFVPEDENFQKLTQALKILVNFTGNIFHMVYALFPRLMNYLPGPHKKALASMNLILAFAKQEIEKHKESHCLHEPQDFIDHYLLQIEKSRNDPNSTYNEENLAQCILDFFAAGTESTSTTMIWALLVLTNHPDIQGETDMNSWNKRHSQVLKDRTYLKYKSLKDELNLFFIIIFFDQKKLPYTNAVIHEMQRLKYAVLIGAPRQSTKDVKIRGYHIPKGTIIGPDLLSVLHDPEQWETPKEFNPNHFLDKDGKFTEREEFLPFGTGQRACVGEQLARIELFIFLTSLLRAFSFQLPEGVKEVNEEPVVKTSMHPHPYKLYNFGPKDICLLLMWLYLSLGPCGLTGFFFVKIIPLSFIIPDLHLVLLDPEQWETSNEFPNHFLDKDGKFINREEFLPFEIGIILSNGHIWKQQRHIGVTSLRKLGLGKKSIEHQIEGAAQTLVEIFRQTEGQPFDPSLLVLNAVCNIICVLSCGHQFAPEDENFQKLTQALKTLLKFIGDFYHTVYDTFPWLMKYLPGPHTEAIASMNLILSFAKQEIEKHKESHCLHEPQDFIDYYLLRME
;
A
#
# COMPACT_ATOMS: atom_id res chain seq x y z
N MET A 1 4.44 -24.30 -29.84
CA MET A 1 4.28 -25.39 -28.83
C MET A 1 3.66 -24.79 -27.57
N PRO A 2 3.03 -25.56 -26.70
CA PRO A 2 2.57 -25.06 -25.41
C PRO A 2 3.77 -24.52 -24.60
N SER A 3 3.68 -23.25 -24.21
CA SER A 3 4.74 -22.47 -23.55
C SER A 3 4.32 -22.09 -22.12
N GLY A 4 5.24 -21.50 -21.36
CA GLY A 4 4.95 -21.03 -20.00
C GLY A 4 4.91 -22.14 -18.95
N ILE A 5 4.17 -21.93 -17.86
CA ILE A 5 4.08 -22.82 -16.70
C ILE A 5 2.73 -23.55 -16.67
N ILE A 6 1.64 -22.87 -17.02
CA ILE A 6 0.28 -23.39 -16.84
C ILE A 6 -0.05 -24.44 -17.90
N LEU A 7 0.22 -24.14 -19.18
CA LEU A 7 -0.20 -24.97 -20.33
C LEU A 7 0.92 -25.86 -20.90
N SER A 8 2.18 -25.62 -20.55
CA SER A 8 3.30 -26.43 -21.03
C SER A 8 3.28 -27.86 -20.45
N ASN A 9 4.02 -28.79 -21.05
CA ASN A 9 4.15 -30.17 -20.58
C ASN A 9 5.58 -30.69 -20.72
N GLY A 10 5.88 -31.84 -20.13
CA GLY A 10 7.16 -32.54 -20.31
C GLY A 10 8.36 -31.74 -19.81
N HIS A 11 9.43 -31.69 -20.63
CA HIS A 11 10.69 -31.03 -20.28
C HIS A 11 10.53 -29.52 -20.08
N THR A 12 9.82 -28.84 -21.01
CA THR A 12 9.54 -27.40 -20.92
C THR A 12 8.91 -27.04 -19.59
N TRP A 13 7.82 -27.73 -19.21
CA TRP A 13 7.14 -27.47 -17.94
C TRP A 13 8.06 -27.62 -16.72
N LYS A 14 8.92 -28.65 -16.69
CA LYS A 14 9.84 -28.85 -15.57
C LYS A 14 10.79 -27.67 -15.41
N GLN A 15 11.37 -27.19 -16.51
CA GLN A 15 12.26 -26.02 -16.51
C GLN A 15 11.51 -24.74 -16.12
N GLN A 16 10.37 -24.44 -16.76
CA GLN A 16 9.59 -23.23 -16.50
C GLN A 16 9.04 -23.18 -15.07
N ARG A 17 8.53 -24.31 -14.54
CA ARG A 17 8.10 -24.40 -13.15
C ARG A 17 9.27 -24.22 -12.17
N HIS A 18 10.42 -24.83 -12.46
CA HIS A 18 11.59 -24.76 -11.60
C HIS A 18 12.10 -23.32 -11.47
N ILE A 19 12.27 -22.60 -12.58
CA ILE A 19 12.69 -21.20 -12.53
C ILE A 19 11.64 -20.33 -11.85
N GLY A 20 10.34 -20.52 -12.12
CA GLY A 20 9.27 -19.77 -11.45
C GLY A 20 9.30 -19.90 -9.93
N ILE A 21 9.36 -21.13 -9.41
CA ILE A 21 9.43 -21.38 -7.95
C ILE A 21 10.72 -20.81 -7.35
N THR A 22 11.85 -20.97 -8.05
CA THR A 22 13.16 -20.58 -7.53
C THR A 22 13.30 -19.06 -7.49
N SER A 23 12.83 -18.36 -8.52
CA SER A 23 12.80 -16.89 -8.57
C SER A 23 11.91 -16.33 -7.47
N LEU A 24 10.66 -16.80 -7.32
CA LEU A 24 9.76 -16.33 -6.26
C LEU A 24 10.38 -16.45 -4.87
N ARG A 25 11.03 -17.58 -4.55
CA ARG A 25 11.76 -17.75 -3.27
C ARG A 25 12.92 -16.76 -3.12
N LYS A 26 13.67 -16.50 -4.19
CA LYS A 26 14.82 -15.56 -4.17
C LYS A 26 14.37 -14.13 -3.94
N LEU A 27 13.28 -13.71 -4.59
CA LEU A 27 12.62 -12.40 -4.44
C LEU A 27 12.00 -12.19 -3.04
N GLY A 28 12.10 -13.17 -2.17
CA GLY A 28 11.73 -13.03 -0.76
C GLY A 28 10.35 -13.55 -0.44
N LEU A 29 9.75 -14.40 -1.29
CA LEU A 29 8.58 -15.17 -0.89
C LEU A 29 8.91 -16.02 0.35
N GLY A 30 8.25 -15.73 1.47
CA GLY A 30 8.54 -16.30 2.80
C GLY A 30 9.57 -15.51 3.62
N LYS A 31 9.97 -14.31 3.19
CA LYS A 31 10.81 -13.35 3.93
C LYS A 31 10.02 -12.08 4.23
N LYS A 32 10.43 -11.34 5.27
CA LYS A 32 9.78 -10.09 5.69
C LYS A 32 9.75 -8.98 4.62
N SER A 33 10.68 -8.98 3.67
CA SER A 33 10.78 -7.93 2.66
C SER A 33 9.55 -7.85 1.73
N ILE A 34 9.03 -8.99 1.26
CA ILE A 34 7.83 -8.99 0.41
C ILE A 34 6.57 -8.68 1.21
N GLU A 35 6.52 -9.06 2.49
CA GLU A 35 5.40 -8.75 3.38
C GLU A 35 5.23 -7.24 3.57
N HIS A 36 6.33 -6.49 3.71
CA HIS A 36 6.27 -5.03 3.77
C HIS A 36 5.70 -4.42 2.49
N GLN A 37 6.09 -4.93 1.33
CA GLN A 37 5.57 -4.46 0.05
C GLN A 37 4.08 -4.75 -0.13
N ILE A 38 3.62 -5.93 0.32
CA ILE A 38 2.19 -6.30 0.34
C ILE A 38 1.41 -5.39 1.29
N GLU A 39 1.98 -5.10 2.46
CA GLU A 39 1.37 -4.18 3.42
C GLU A 39 1.28 -2.75 2.88
N ASP A 40 2.31 -2.23 2.19
CA ASP A 40 2.25 -0.90 1.58
C ASP A 40 1.08 -0.79 0.59
N VAL A 41 0.89 -1.81 -0.26
CA VAL A 41 -0.26 -1.89 -1.17
C VAL A 41 -1.58 -2.07 -0.42
N ALA A 42 -1.59 -2.81 0.70
CA ALA A 42 -2.78 -2.95 1.53
C ALA A 42 -3.19 -1.61 2.16
N GLN A 43 -2.22 -0.79 2.60
CA GLN A 43 -2.47 0.55 3.11
C GLN A 43 -3.00 1.49 2.02
N MET A 44 -2.47 1.38 0.78
CA MET A 44 -3.04 2.10 -0.36
C MET A 44 -4.49 1.69 -0.63
N LEU A 45 -4.80 0.39 -0.58
CA LEU A 45 -6.17 -0.11 -0.73
C LEU A 45 -7.10 0.40 0.37
N VAL A 46 -6.62 0.44 1.62
CA VAL A 46 -7.34 1.03 2.76
C VAL A 46 -7.63 2.50 2.50
N GLU A 47 -6.68 3.28 1.98
CA GLU A 47 -6.89 4.69 1.66
C GLU A 47 -7.91 4.88 0.52
N ILE A 48 -7.85 4.05 -0.53
CA ILE A 48 -8.87 4.05 -1.61
C ILE A 48 -10.26 3.79 -1.02
N PHE A 49 -10.40 2.82 -0.11
CA PHE A 49 -11.68 2.54 0.55
C PHE A 49 -12.11 3.71 1.44
N ARG A 50 -11.19 4.39 2.12
CA ARG A 50 -11.47 5.58 2.94
C ARG A 50 -12.04 6.73 2.12
N GLN A 51 -11.56 6.90 0.88
CA GLN A 51 -12.01 7.97 -0.03
C GLN A 51 -13.46 7.81 -0.49
N THR A 52 -14.07 6.63 -0.31
CA THR A 52 -15.50 6.43 -0.58
C THR A 52 -16.41 7.18 0.40
N LYS A 53 -15.87 7.66 1.53
CA LYS A 53 -16.57 8.49 2.55
C LYS A 53 -17.90 7.87 3.00
N GLY A 54 -17.93 6.56 3.19
CA GLY A 54 -19.12 5.82 3.62
C GLY A 54 -20.23 5.76 2.56
N GLN A 55 -19.92 6.01 1.29
CA GLN A 55 -20.85 5.79 0.17
C GLN A 55 -20.76 4.35 -0.34
N PRO A 56 -21.84 3.78 -0.90
CA PRO A 56 -21.82 2.39 -1.35
C PRO A 56 -20.97 2.25 -2.61
N PHE A 57 -19.97 1.38 -2.58
CA PHE A 57 -19.01 1.20 -3.67
C PHE A 57 -18.82 -0.27 -4.06
N ASP A 58 -18.35 -0.52 -5.29
CA ASP A 58 -17.99 -1.86 -5.77
C ASP A 58 -16.50 -2.13 -5.47
N PRO A 59 -16.16 -3.14 -4.64
CA PRO A 59 -14.78 -3.41 -4.27
C PRO A 59 -13.96 -4.09 -5.39
N SER A 60 -14.59 -4.54 -6.48
CA SER A 60 -13.97 -5.44 -7.46
C SER A 60 -12.74 -4.84 -8.14
N VAL A 61 -12.83 -3.59 -8.62
CA VAL A 61 -11.73 -2.96 -9.37
C VAL A 61 -10.56 -2.57 -8.45
N PRO A 62 -10.79 -1.89 -7.30
CA PRO A 62 -9.69 -1.58 -6.38
C PRO A 62 -8.95 -2.83 -5.89
N VAL A 63 -9.68 -3.91 -5.54
CA VAL A 63 -9.07 -5.17 -5.08
C VAL A 63 -8.28 -5.83 -6.21
N LEU A 64 -8.83 -5.91 -7.41
CA LEU A 64 -8.14 -6.44 -8.60
C LEU A 64 -6.84 -5.69 -8.88
N ASN A 65 -6.87 -4.36 -8.81
CA ASN A 65 -5.71 -3.51 -9.03
C ASN A 65 -4.65 -3.71 -7.95
N ALA A 66 -5.03 -3.75 -6.67
CA ALA A 66 -4.10 -3.97 -5.56
C ALA A 66 -3.36 -5.32 -5.69
N VAL A 67 -4.09 -6.41 -5.92
CA VAL A 67 -3.50 -7.75 -6.12
C VAL A 67 -2.61 -7.77 -7.38
N SER A 68 -3.09 -7.20 -8.49
CA SER A 68 -2.30 -7.13 -9.73
C SER A 68 -0.98 -6.41 -9.54
N ASN A 69 -0.95 -5.38 -8.68
CA ASN A 69 0.24 -4.59 -8.46
C ASN A 69 1.36 -5.38 -7.77
N ILE A 70 1.02 -6.32 -6.88
CA ILE A 70 2.00 -7.19 -6.23
C ILE A 70 2.67 -8.12 -7.24
N ILE A 71 1.88 -8.79 -8.07
CA ILE A 71 2.45 -9.70 -9.06
C ILE A 71 3.21 -8.95 -10.16
N CYS A 72 2.78 -7.74 -10.51
CA CYS A 72 3.53 -6.83 -11.37
C CYS A 72 4.89 -6.48 -10.77
N ALA A 73 4.96 -6.13 -9.49
CA ALA A 73 6.23 -5.80 -8.86
C ALA A 73 7.19 -6.99 -8.77
N LEU A 74 6.66 -8.19 -8.52
CA LEU A 74 7.45 -9.42 -8.56
C LEU A 74 7.92 -9.80 -9.97
N SER A 75 7.14 -9.44 -10.99
CA SER A 75 7.41 -9.83 -12.37
C SER A 75 8.29 -8.83 -13.11
N PHE A 76 8.03 -7.53 -12.92
CA PHE A 76 8.61 -6.39 -13.65
C PHE A 76 9.54 -5.52 -12.79
N GLY A 77 9.64 -5.78 -11.48
CA GLY A 77 10.46 -4.99 -10.56
C GLY A 77 9.84 -3.66 -10.11
N HIS A 78 8.64 -3.30 -10.57
CA HIS A 78 7.98 -2.05 -10.20
C HIS A 78 6.46 -2.17 -10.04
N GLN A 79 5.90 -1.23 -9.26
CA GLN A 79 4.47 -1.08 -9.04
C GLN A 79 3.91 0.02 -9.94
N PHE A 80 2.66 -0.17 -10.37
CA PHE A 80 1.89 0.83 -11.11
C PHE A 80 1.08 1.71 -10.16
N VAL A 81 0.98 2.99 -10.50
CA VAL A 81 0.04 3.91 -9.86
C VAL A 81 -1.39 3.55 -10.32
N PRO A 82 -2.43 3.63 -9.48
CA PRO A 82 -3.79 3.23 -9.86
C PRO A 82 -4.34 3.90 -11.14
N GLU A 83 -3.90 5.13 -11.42
CA GLU A 83 -4.29 5.92 -12.59
C GLU A 83 -3.45 5.63 -13.84
N ASP A 84 -2.48 4.71 -13.80
CA ASP A 84 -1.63 4.39 -14.94
C ASP A 84 -2.45 3.76 -16.09
N GLU A 85 -2.42 4.41 -17.26
CA GLU A 85 -3.21 3.99 -18.43
C GLU A 85 -2.81 2.59 -18.94
N ASN A 86 -1.53 2.24 -18.87
CA ASN A 86 -1.06 0.94 -19.34
C ASN A 86 -1.53 -0.17 -18.41
N PHE A 87 -1.46 0.07 -17.10
CA PHE A 87 -1.97 -0.85 -16.10
C PHE A 87 -3.47 -1.06 -16.22
N GLN A 88 -4.25 0.01 -16.45
CA GLN A 88 -5.69 -0.11 -16.71
C GLN A 88 -5.99 -0.92 -17.98
N LYS A 89 -5.21 -0.74 -19.06
CA LYS A 89 -5.34 -1.55 -20.29
C LYS A 89 -5.03 -3.03 -20.00
N LEU A 90 -4.02 -3.33 -19.18
CA LEU A 90 -3.67 -4.69 -18.78
C LEU A 90 -4.77 -5.37 -17.96
N THR A 91 -5.28 -4.71 -16.91
CA THR A 91 -6.34 -5.28 -16.07
C THR A 91 -7.65 -5.43 -16.85
N GLN A 92 -7.96 -4.51 -17.76
CA GLN A 92 -9.10 -4.63 -18.67
C GLN A 92 -8.94 -5.80 -19.66
N ALA A 93 -7.75 -5.97 -20.24
CA ALA A 93 -7.44 -7.10 -21.12
C ALA A 93 -7.56 -8.43 -20.37
N LEU A 94 -7.07 -8.51 -19.13
CA LEU A 94 -7.23 -9.69 -18.28
C LEU A 94 -8.70 -10.00 -18.00
N LYS A 95 -9.51 -9.00 -17.63
CA LYS A 95 -10.96 -9.17 -17.41
C LYS A 95 -11.67 -9.72 -18.65
N ILE A 96 -11.27 -9.31 -19.86
CA ILE A 96 -11.81 -9.87 -21.10
C ILE A 96 -11.44 -11.35 -21.25
N LEU A 97 -10.17 -11.72 -20.97
CA LEU A 97 -9.70 -13.10 -21.04
C LEU A 97 -10.43 -14.02 -20.05
N VAL A 98 -10.61 -13.57 -18.82
CA VAL A 98 -11.28 -14.32 -17.75
C VAL A 98 -12.76 -14.52 -18.04
N ASN A 99 -13.44 -13.48 -18.56
CA ASN A 99 -14.84 -13.60 -18.97
C ASN A 99 -15.02 -14.47 -20.23
N PHE A 100 -13.99 -14.55 -21.09
CA PHE A 100 -14.01 -15.45 -22.23
C PHE A 100 -13.83 -16.90 -21.80
N THR A 101 -12.83 -17.15 -20.96
CA THR A 101 -12.48 -18.50 -20.52
C THR A 101 -13.57 -19.06 -19.59
N GLY A 102 -14.00 -20.29 -19.83
CA GLY A 102 -15.11 -20.94 -19.11
C GLY A 102 -16.51 -20.74 -19.72
N ASN A 103 -16.67 -19.85 -20.70
CA ASN A 103 -17.97 -19.68 -21.39
C ASN A 103 -18.17 -20.68 -22.56
N ILE A 104 -19.39 -20.77 -23.08
CA ILE A 104 -19.74 -21.69 -24.18
C ILE A 104 -18.93 -21.43 -25.46
N PHE A 105 -18.59 -20.16 -25.76
CA PHE A 105 -17.76 -19.82 -26.92
C PHE A 105 -16.31 -20.29 -26.76
N HIS A 106 -15.77 -20.28 -25.54
CA HIS A 106 -14.47 -20.86 -25.25
C HIS A 106 -14.47 -22.38 -25.42
N MET A 107 -15.54 -23.07 -25.00
CA MET A 107 -15.67 -24.51 -25.25
C MET A 107 -15.71 -24.84 -26.74
N VAL A 108 -16.51 -24.11 -27.52
CA VAL A 108 -16.57 -24.29 -28.99
C VAL A 108 -15.22 -23.95 -29.63
N TYR A 109 -14.53 -22.91 -29.16
CA TYR A 109 -13.17 -22.58 -29.60
C TYR A 109 -12.16 -23.69 -29.30
N ALA A 110 -12.21 -24.29 -28.12
CA ALA A 110 -11.33 -25.38 -27.73
C ALA A 110 -11.58 -26.66 -28.56
N LEU A 111 -12.83 -26.96 -28.87
CA LEU A 111 -13.21 -28.16 -29.64
C LEU A 111 -13.00 -27.97 -31.15
N PHE A 112 -13.27 -26.78 -31.68
CA PHE A 112 -13.24 -26.49 -33.12
C PHE A 112 -12.39 -25.26 -33.46
N PRO A 113 -11.10 -25.22 -33.09
CA PRO A 113 -10.27 -24.02 -33.25
C PRO A 113 -10.11 -23.58 -34.71
N ARG A 114 -10.02 -24.54 -35.64
CA ARG A 114 -9.91 -24.25 -37.08
C ARG A 114 -11.14 -23.56 -37.64
N LEU A 115 -12.34 -23.98 -37.23
CA LEU A 115 -13.59 -23.36 -37.66
C LEU A 115 -13.71 -21.95 -37.07
N MET A 116 -13.42 -21.83 -35.77
CA MET A 116 -13.52 -20.57 -35.05
C MET A 116 -12.55 -19.51 -35.59
N ASN A 117 -11.44 -19.89 -36.22
CA ASN A 117 -10.58 -18.92 -36.91
C ASN A 117 -11.30 -18.09 -37.99
N TYR A 118 -12.37 -18.60 -38.60
CA TYR A 118 -13.11 -17.91 -39.65
C TYR A 118 -14.37 -17.19 -39.13
N LEU A 119 -14.84 -17.52 -37.94
CA LEU A 119 -16.06 -16.95 -37.38
C LEU A 119 -15.76 -15.67 -36.58
N PRO A 120 -16.63 -14.64 -36.64
CA PRO A 120 -16.58 -13.56 -35.68
C PRO A 120 -17.03 -14.05 -34.30
N GLY A 121 -16.53 -13.43 -33.23
CA GLY A 121 -17.00 -13.77 -31.89
C GLY A 121 -16.08 -13.29 -30.77
N PRO A 122 -16.45 -13.56 -29.50
CA PRO A 122 -15.73 -13.09 -28.33
C PRO A 122 -14.29 -13.63 -28.25
N HIS A 123 -14.02 -14.79 -28.87
CA HIS A 123 -12.68 -15.37 -28.96
C HIS A 123 -11.69 -14.46 -29.70
N LYS A 124 -12.12 -13.67 -30.69
CA LYS A 124 -11.25 -12.70 -31.38
C LYS A 124 -10.80 -11.58 -30.44
N LYS A 125 -11.73 -11.07 -29.62
CA LYS A 125 -11.45 -10.06 -28.61
C LYS A 125 -10.52 -10.62 -27.52
N ALA A 126 -10.75 -11.87 -27.09
CA ALA A 126 -9.87 -12.56 -26.16
C ALA A 126 -8.45 -12.73 -26.71
N LEU A 127 -8.30 -13.18 -27.96
CA LEU A 127 -6.98 -13.28 -28.62
C LEU A 127 -6.27 -11.93 -28.71
N ALA A 128 -6.99 -10.84 -29.03
CA ALA A 128 -6.44 -9.49 -29.03
C ALA A 128 -5.98 -9.06 -27.64
N SER A 129 -6.76 -9.33 -26.59
CA SER A 129 -6.39 -9.05 -25.20
C SER A 129 -5.16 -9.86 -24.74
N MET A 130 -5.06 -11.13 -25.13
CA MET A 130 -3.87 -11.95 -24.87
C MET A 130 -2.63 -11.36 -25.55
N ASN A 131 -2.75 -10.97 -26.81
CA ASN A 131 -1.65 -10.37 -27.57
C ASN A 131 -1.22 -9.03 -26.97
N LEU A 132 -2.14 -8.23 -26.42
CA LEU A 132 -1.82 -6.98 -25.73
C LEU A 132 -0.94 -7.24 -24.51
N ILE A 133 -1.30 -8.21 -23.66
CA ILE A 133 -0.51 -8.55 -22.47
C ILE A 133 0.86 -9.12 -22.87
N LEU A 134 0.91 -10.00 -23.87
CA LEU A 134 2.17 -10.54 -24.38
C LEU A 134 3.07 -9.46 -24.98
N ALA A 135 2.51 -8.49 -25.72
CA ALA A 135 3.27 -7.37 -26.27
C ALA A 135 3.84 -6.48 -25.15
N PHE A 136 3.05 -6.21 -24.11
CA PHE A 136 3.53 -5.49 -22.93
C PHE A 136 4.66 -6.25 -22.23
N ALA A 137 4.50 -7.57 -22.02
CA ALA A 137 5.55 -8.40 -21.43
C ALA A 137 6.85 -8.35 -22.24
N LYS A 138 6.77 -8.39 -23.57
CA LYS A 138 7.95 -8.24 -24.45
C LYS A 138 8.60 -6.86 -24.32
N GLN A 139 7.79 -5.80 -24.22
CA GLN A 139 8.31 -4.46 -24.00
C GLN A 139 9.07 -4.35 -22.68
N GLU A 140 8.54 -4.93 -21.59
CA GLU A 140 9.24 -4.97 -20.30
C GLU A 140 10.53 -5.79 -20.39
N ILE A 141 10.53 -6.93 -21.08
CA ILE A 141 11.74 -7.75 -21.31
C ILE A 141 12.84 -6.93 -22.01
N GLU A 142 12.50 -6.17 -23.06
CA GLU A 142 13.49 -5.32 -23.75
C GLU A 142 14.05 -4.22 -22.84
N LYS A 143 13.21 -3.57 -22.01
CA LYS A 143 13.70 -2.59 -21.03
C LYS A 143 14.73 -3.17 -20.05
N HIS A 144 14.51 -4.40 -19.58
CA HIS A 144 15.44 -5.07 -18.66
C HIS A 144 16.75 -5.49 -19.37
N LYS A 145 16.69 -5.80 -20.67
CA LYS A 145 17.90 -6.05 -21.46
C LYS A 145 18.74 -4.77 -21.63
N GLU A 146 18.09 -3.63 -21.84
CA GLU A 146 18.76 -2.32 -21.99
C GLU A 146 19.39 -1.82 -20.67
N SER A 147 18.79 -2.10 -19.51
CA SER A 147 19.28 -1.61 -18.21
C SER A 147 20.56 -2.29 -17.69
N HIS A 148 20.98 -3.42 -18.30
CA HIS A 148 22.23 -4.15 -18.00
C HIS A 148 22.46 -4.53 -16.51
N CYS A 149 21.39 -4.81 -15.74
CA CYS A 149 21.46 -5.17 -14.30
C CYS A 149 21.62 -6.68 -14.01
N LEU A 150 22.15 -7.49 -14.94
CA LEU A 150 22.20 -8.96 -14.83
C LEU A 150 23.00 -9.50 -13.62
N HIS A 151 23.84 -8.68 -12.99
CA HIS A 151 24.68 -9.09 -11.86
C HIS A 151 23.94 -9.15 -10.52
N GLU A 152 22.81 -8.44 -10.36
CA GLU A 152 21.96 -8.51 -9.17
C GLU A 152 20.48 -8.53 -9.59
N PRO A 153 19.92 -9.71 -9.95
CA PRO A 153 18.53 -9.81 -10.40
C PRO A 153 17.54 -9.30 -9.36
N GLN A 154 16.68 -8.36 -9.73
CA GLN A 154 15.75 -7.71 -8.79
C GLN A 154 14.32 -8.23 -8.91
N ASP A 155 13.99 -8.89 -10.01
CA ASP A 155 12.66 -9.41 -10.31
C ASP A 155 12.70 -10.73 -11.11
N PHE A 156 11.53 -11.20 -11.53
CA PHE A 156 11.42 -12.44 -12.30
C PHE A 156 12.06 -12.34 -13.69
N ILE A 157 11.92 -11.20 -14.37
CA ILE A 157 12.50 -11.00 -15.72
C ILE A 157 14.01 -11.13 -15.64
N ASP A 158 14.66 -10.42 -14.73
CA ASP A 158 16.12 -10.49 -14.56
C ASP A 158 16.58 -11.91 -14.24
N HIS A 159 15.90 -12.59 -13.32
CA HIS A 159 16.22 -13.97 -12.97
C HIS A 159 16.11 -14.92 -14.18
N TYR A 160 15.12 -14.70 -15.03
CA TYR A 160 14.91 -15.51 -16.22
C TYR A 160 15.92 -15.18 -17.33
N LEU A 161 16.22 -13.90 -17.57
CA LEU A 161 17.24 -13.47 -18.54
C LEU A 161 18.62 -14.02 -18.15
N LEU A 162 18.98 -13.96 -16.87
CA LEU A 162 20.20 -14.60 -16.36
C LEU A 162 20.20 -16.12 -16.58
N GLN A 163 19.03 -16.76 -16.50
CA GLN A 163 18.89 -18.18 -16.76
C GLN A 163 19.02 -18.53 -18.26
N ILE A 164 18.57 -17.65 -19.16
CA ILE A 164 18.83 -17.75 -20.60
C ILE A 164 20.34 -17.71 -20.85
N GLU A 165 21.06 -16.75 -20.27
CA GLU A 165 22.51 -16.64 -20.44
C GLU A 165 23.26 -17.88 -19.95
N LYS A 166 22.91 -18.38 -18.76
CA LYS A 166 23.52 -19.58 -18.17
C LYS A 166 23.27 -20.85 -18.99
N SER A 167 22.19 -20.89 -19.76
CA SER A 167 21.78 -22.06 -20.55
C SER A 167 22.07 -21.92 -22.05
N ARG A 168 22.79 -20.88 -22.48
CA ARG A 168 23.05 -20.56 -23.89
C ARG A 168 23.69 -21.71 -24.69
N ASN A 169 24.49 -22.55 -24.03
CA ASN A 169 25.19 -23.68 -24.66
C ASN A 169 24.46 -25.03 -24.48
N ASP A 170 23.30 -25.06 -23.82
CA ASP A 170 22.50 -26.28 -23.65
C ASP A 170 21.48 -26.40 -24.79
N PRO A 171 21.64 -27.36 -25.73
CA PRO A 171 20.73 -27.53 -26.86
C PRO A 171 19.34 -28.00 -26.45
N ASN A 172 19.16 -28.50 -25.21
CA ASN A 172 17.87 -28.92 -24.68
C ASN A 172 17.18 -27.82 -23.87
N SER A 173 17.81 -26.65 -23.73
CA SER A 173 17.23 -25.52 -22.99
C SER A 173 15.94 -25.04 -23.64
N THR A 174 14.91 -24.84 -22.82
CA THR A 174 13.63 -24.26 -23.24
C THR A 174 13.51 -22.79 -22.82
N TYR A 175 14.53 -22.22 -22.18
CA TYR A 175 14.56 -20.82 -21.78
C TYR A 175 14.76 -19.93 -23.00
N ASN A 176 13.76 -19.11 -23.30
CA ASN A 176 13.79 -18.11 -24.37
C ASN A 176 12.78 -16.99 -24.06
N GLU A 177 12.88 -15.88 -24.78
CA GLU A 177 12.06 -14.68 -24.56
C GLU A 177 10.55 -14.95 -24.78
N GLU A 178 10.18 -15.81 -25.73
CA GLU A 178 8.79 -16.19 -25.96
C GLU A 178 8.20 -16.97 -24.77
N ASN A 179 8.97 -17.89 -24.19
CA ASN A 179 8.58 -18.60 -22.97
C ASN A 179 8.56 -17.67 -21.75
N LEU A 180 9.47 -16.70 -21.66
CA LEU A 180 9.45 -15.68 -20.60
C LEU A 180 8.18 -14.83 -20.68
N ALA A 181 7.85 -14.29 -21.85
CA ALA A 181 6.63 -13.52 -22.07
C ALA A 181 5.37 -14.33 -21.70
N GLN A 182 5.34 -15.62 -22.04
CA GLN A 182 4.26 -16.51 -21.63
C GLN A 182 4.24 -16.77 -20.12
N CYS A 183 5.40 -16.93 -19.46
CA CYS A 183 5.46 -17.07 -18.00
C CYS A 183 4.94 -15.80 -17.28
N ILE A 184 5.24 -14.62 -17.81
CA ILE A 184 4.72 -13.34 -17.30
C ILE A 184 3.20 -13.29 -17.44
N LEU A 185 2.65 -13.68 -18.59
CA LEU A 185 1.21 -13.79 -18.78
C LEU A 185 0.58 -14.78 -17.79
N ASP A 186 1.20 -15.94 -17.60
CA ASP A 186 0.74 -16.96 -16.65
C ASP A 186 0.74 -16.43 -15.20
N PHE A 187 1.80 -15.73 -14.79
CA PHE A 187 1.88 -15.10 -13.46
C PHE A 187 0.87 -13.98 -13.28
N PHE A 188 0.80 -13.04 -14.22
CA PHE A 188 -0.15 -11.93 -14.16
C PHE A 188 -1.59 -12.44 -14.10
N ALA A 189 -1.98 -13.36 -14.99
CA ALA A 189 -3.33 -13.87 -15.02
C ALA A 189 -3.68 -14.69 -13.76
N ALA A 190 -2.83 -15.64 -13.36
CA ALA A 190 -3.12 -16.51 -12.23
C ALA A 190 -3.02 -15.79 -10.88
N GLY A 191 -2.02 -14.93 -10.71
CA GLY A 191 -1.75 -14.17 -9.49
C GLY A 191 -2.81 -13.09 -9.23
N THR A 192 -3.33 -12.45 -10.28
CA THR A 192 -4.37 -11.43 -10.13
C THR A 192 -5.76 -12.04 -9.88
N GLU A 193 -6.20 -12.91 -10.78
CA GLU A 193 -7.63 -13.26 -10.88
C GLU A 193 -8.12 -14.09 -9.69
N SER A 194 -7.32 -15.08 -9.28
CA SER A 194 -7.71 -16.02 -8.22
C SER A 194 -7.72 -15.37 -6.84
N THR A 195 -6.68 -14.61 -6.48
CA THR A 195 -6.61 -13.89 -5.20
C THR A 195 -7.67 -12.80 -5.11
N SER A 196 -7.86 -11.98 -6.16
CA SER A 196 -8.86 -10.91 -6.14
C SER A 196 -10.28 -11.45 -6.00
N THR A 197 -10.63 -12.52 -6.72
CA THR A 197 -11.92 -13.21 -6.59
C THR A 197 -12.15 -13.73 -5.17
N THR A 198 -11.10 -14.31 -4.57
CA THR A 198 -11.13 -14.83 -3.20
C THR A 198 -11.34 -13.69 -2.19
N MET A 199 -10.66 -12.56 -2.35
CA MET A 199 -10.84 -11.36 -1.51
C MET A 199 -12.25 -10.78 -1.62
N ILE A 200 -12.80 -10.70 -2.84
CA ILE A 200 -14.16 -10.21 -3.07
C ILE A 200 -15.17 -11.15 -2.38
N TRP A 201 -15.02 -12.48 -2.51
CA TRP A 201 -15.84 -13.42 -1.73
C TRP A 201 -15.72 -13.23 -0.23
N ALA A 202 -14.50 -13.01 0.30
CA ALA A 202 -14.29 -12.79 1.72
C ALA A 202 -15.06 -11.58 2.24
N LEU A 203 -14.99 -10.46 1.52
CA LEU A 203 -15.74 -9.25 1.88
C LEU A 203 -17.25 -9.51 1.87
N LEU A 204 -17.77 -10.22 0.85
CA LEU A 204 -19.19 -10.55 0.76
C LEU A 204 -19.66 -11.46 1.90
N VAL A 205 -18.97 -12.57 2.13
CA VAL A 205 -19.33 -13.54 3.18
C VAL A 205 -19.29 -12.89 4.55
N LEU A 206 -18.26 -12.09 4.86
CA LEU A 206 -18.17 -11.39 6.14
C LEU A 206 -19.28 -10.35 6.33
N THR A 207 -19.81 -9.76 5.26
CA THR A 207 -20.98 -8.86 5.38
C THR A 207 -22.27 -9.59 5.71
N ASN A 208 -22.41 -10.86 5.29
CA ASN A 208 -23.55 -11.71 5.61
C ASN A 208 -23.42 -12.41 6.97
N HIS A 209 -22.22 -12.40 7.57
CA HIS A 209 -21.95 -12.93 8.91
C HIS A 209 -21.35 -11.87 9.85
N PRO A 210 -22.13 -10.86 10.29
CA PRO A 210 -21.65 -9.78 11.16
C PRO A 210 -21.10 -10.25 12.50
N ASP A 211 -21.58 -11.38 13.02
CA ASP A 211 -21.09 -12.06 14.21
C ASP A 211 -19.64 -12.54 14.03
N ILE A 212 -19.37 -13.23 12.92
CA ILE A 212 -18.02 -13.68 12.57
C ILE A 212 -17.13 -12.48 12.25
N GLN A 213 -17.65 -11.48 11.53
CA GLN A 213 -16.92 -10.24 11.24
C GLN A 213 -16.50 -9.52 12.53
N GLY A 214 -17.41 -9.38 13.50
CA GLY A 214 -17.15 -8.78 14.80
C GLY A 214 -16.16 -9.57 15.65
N GLU A 215 -16.11 -10.90 15.51
CA GLU A 215 -15.06 -11.72 16.14
C GLU A 215 -13.68 -11.56 15.49
N THR A 216 -13.65 -11.28 14.19
CA THR A 216 -12.41 -10.94 13.47
C THR A 216 -12.01 -9.47 13.60
N ASP A 217 -12.91 -8.60 14.08
CA ASP A 217 -12.66 -7.17 14.27
C ASP A 217 -11.61 -6.90 15.36
N MET A 218 -10.85 -5.81 15.18
CA MET A 218 -9.74 -5.39 16.02
C MET A 218 -10.16 -5.12 17.48
N ASN A 219 -11.42 -4.79 17.75
CA ASN A 219 -11.91 -4.62 19.12
C ASN A 219 -11.98 -5.96 19.89
N SER A 220 -12.46 -7.01 19.21
CA SER A 220 -12.43 -8.39 19.72
C SER A 220 -11.00 -8.93 19.76
N TRP A 221 -10.17 -8.55 18.80
CA TRP A 221 -8.73 -8.82 18.77
C TRP A 221 -8.01 -8.28 20.01
N ASN A 222 -8.14 -6.98 20.30
CA ASN A 222 -7.53 -6.31 21.46
C ASN A 222 -7.97 -6.95 22.78
N LYS A 223 -9.25 -7.35 22.87
CA LYS A 223 -9.83 -8.02 24.04
C LYS A 223 -9.29 -9.45 24.25
N ARG A 224 -9.13 -10.25 23.18
CA ARG A 224 -8.52 -11.59 23.27
C ARG A 224 -7.00 -11.53 23.49
N HIS A 225 -6.28 -10.63 22.81
CA HIS A 225 -4.82 -10.47 22.95
C HIS A 225 -4.41 -10.01 24.34
N SER A 226 -5.16 -9.08 24.94
CA SER A 226 -4.90 -8.63 26.33
C SER A 226 -5.08 -9.72 27.38
N GLN A 227 -5.85 -10.77 27.06
CA GLN A 227 -6.11 -11.90 27.96
C GLN A 227 -5.07 -13.02 27.81
N VAL A 228 -4.49 -13.20 26.61
CA VAL A 228 -3.43 -14.18 26.32
C VAL A 228 -2.03 -13.68 26.74
N LEU A 229 -1.78 -12.36 26.71
CA LEU A 229 -0.45 -11.77 26.98
C LEU A 229 -0.23 -11.35 28.44
N LYS A 230 -0.47 -12.26 29.39
CA LYS A 230 -0.13 -12.07 30.83
C LYS A 230 1.36 -12.30 31.17
N ASP A 231 2.26 -12.30 30.19
CA ASP A 231 3.71 -12.36 30.48
C ASP A 231 4.29 -10.97 30.76
N ARG A 232 4.88 -10.83 31.95
CA ARG A 232 5.38 -9.57 32.55
C ARG A 232 6.36 -8.78 31.68
N THR A 233 7.01 -9.41 30.71
CA THR A 233 8.00 -8.77 29.84
C THR A 233 7.37 -7.91 28.75
N TYR A 234 6.12 -8.19 28.34
CA TYR A 234 5.42 -7.45 27.29
C TYR A 234 4.57 -6.28 27.82
N LEU A 235 4.20 -6.28 29.10
CA LEU A 235 3.50 -5.16 29.74
C LEU A 235 4.35 -3.88 29.75
N LYS A 236 5.69 -4.00 29.82
CA LYS A 236 6.62 -2.88 29.70
C LYS A 236 6.69 -2.31 28.27
N TYR A 237 6.41 -3.15 27.26
CA TYR A 237 6.32 -2.74 25.85
C TYR A 237 4.93 -2.19 25.48
N LYS A 238 3.89 -2.58 26.22
CA LYS A 238 2.51 -2.15 25.99
C LYS A 238 2.28 -0.69 26.40
N SER A 239 2.85 -0.23 27.52
CA SER A 239 2.71 1.18 27.94
C SER A 239 3.34 2.16 26.94
N LEU A 240 4.42 1.76 26.26
CA LEU A 240 5.10 2.56 25.23
C LEU A 240 4.39 2.56 23.86
N LYS A 241 3.59 1.53 23.54
CA LYS A 241 2.89 1.43 22.24
C LYS A 241 1.49 2.01 22.25
N ASP A 242 0.79 1.94 23.39
CA ASP A 242 -0.55 2.49 23.53
C ASP A 242 -0.53 4.04 23.59
N GLU A 243 0.58 4.66 24.01
CA GLU A 243 0.77 6.12 24.01
C GLU A 243 1.09 6.73 22.63
N LEU A 244 1.50 5.91 21.64
CA LEU A 244 2.00 6.38 20.34
C LEU A 244 0.98 6.28 19.19
N ASN A 245 -0.19 5.66 19.39
CA ASN A 245 -1.20 5.43 18.34
C ASN A 245 -0.60 4.89 17.02
N LEU A 246 0.53 4.18 17.12
CA LEU A 246 1.34 3.78 15.98
C LEU A 246 0.71 2.51 15.41
N PHE A 247 0.26 2.64 14.17
CA PHE A 247 -0.40 1.59 13.42
C PHE A 247 0.40 0.28 13.53
N PHE A 248 -0.19 -0.77 14.09
CA PHE A 248 0.42 -2.10 14.14
C PHE A 248 0.73 -2.57 12.69
N ILE A 249 1.98 -2.71 12.27
CA ILE A 249 2.23 -3.33 10.95
C ILE A 249 1.81 -4.80 11.07
N ILE A 250 0.82 -5.24 10.29
CA ILE A 250 0.39 -6.65 10.29
C ILE A 250 1.32 -7.41 9.36
N ILE A 251 2.02 -8.40 9.90
CA ILE A 251 2.89 -9.28 9.12
C ILE A 251 2.28 -10.68 9.06
N PHE A 252 2.59 -11.46 8.02
CA PHE A 252 1.99 -12.78 7.83
C PHE A 252 2.30 -13.75 8.99
N PHE A 253 3.44 -13.54 9.67
CA PHE A 253 3.79 -14.30 10.87
C PHE A 253 2.79 -14.13 12.02
N ASP A 254 2.00 -13.06 12.04
CA ASP A 254 0.97 -12.86 13.07
C ASP A 254 -0.22 -13.83 12.93
N GLN A 255 -0.35 -14.54 11.80
CA GLN A 255 -1.39 -15.58 11.64
C GLN A 255 -1.40 -16.61 12.78
N LYS A 256 -0.22 -16.95 13.34
CA LYS A 256 -0.11 -17.91 14.45
C LYS A 256 -0.73 -17.39 15.74
N LYS A 257 -0.80 -16.07 15.89
CA LYS A 257 -1.47 -15.40 17.01
C LYS A 257 -2.94 -15.15 16.71
N LEU A 258 -3.38 -15.38 15.47
CA LEU A 258 -4.71 -15.11 14.95
C LEU A 258 -5.37 -16.36 14.37
N PRO A 259 -5.53 -17.42 15.20
CA PRO A 259 -6.04 -18.69 14.73
C PRO A 259 -7.46 -18.57 14.15
N TYR A 260 -8.31 -17.74 14.76
CA TYR A 260 -9.69 -17.53 14.28
C TYR A 260 -9.73 -16.81 12.93
N THR A 261 -8.96 -15.74 12.75
CA THR A 261 -8.87 -15.03 11.47
C THR A 261 -8.31 -15.96 10.37
N ASN A 262 -7.31 -16.77 10.71
CA ASN A 262 -6.77 -17.74 9.78
C ASN A 262 -7.81 -18.79 9.40
N ALA A 263 -8.59 -19.29 10.37
CA ALA A 263 -9.69 -20.21 10.15
C ALA A 263 -10.80 -19.62 9.27
N VAL A 264 -11.14 -18.34 9.46
CA VAL A 264 -12.09 -17.59 8.61
C VAL A 264 -11.61 -17.53 7.15
N ILE A 265 -10.33 -17.22 6.92
CA ILE A 265 -9.75 -17.19 5.56
C ILE A 265 -9.82 -18.57 4.92
N HIS A 266 -9.44 -19.62 5.65
CA HIS A 266 -9.46 -21.00 5.14
C HIS A 266 -10.89 -21.46 4.85
N GLU A 267 -11.83 -21.20 5.75
CA GLU A 267 -13.23 -21.55 5.56
C GLU A 267 -13.85 -20.81 4.37
N MET A 268 -13.47 -19.56 4.14
CA MET A 268 -13.93 -18.80 2.99
C MET A 268 -13.42 -19.45 1.69
N GLN A 269 -12.13 -19.81 1.63
CA GLN A 269 -11.56 -20.49 0.47
C GLN A 269 -12.21 -21.86 0.23
N ARG A 270 -12.52 -22.60 1.30
CA ARG A 270 -13.21 -23.90 1.23
C ARG A 270 -14.63 -23.75 0.71
N LEU A 271 -15.41 -22.85 1.29
CA LEU A 271 -16.83 -22.70 1.01
C LEU A 271 -17.09 -22.11 -0.37
N LYS A 272 -16.34 -21.07 -0.77
CA LYS A 272 -16.58 -20.31 -2.01
C LYS A 272 -15.67 -20.69 -3.18
N TYR A 273 -14.62 -21.49 -2.92
CA TYR A 273 -13.75 -22.14 -3.90
C TYR A 273 -13.56 -21.34 -5.20
N ALA A 274 -12.56 -20.44 -5.24
CA ALA A 274 -12.31 -19.63 -6.42
C ALA A 274 -12.06 -20.47 -7.70
N VAL A 275 -11.61 -21.72 -7.56
CA VAL A 275 -11.34 -22.66 -8.66
C VAL A 275 -12.17 -23.93 -8.47
N LEU A 276 -13.14 -24.17 -9.37
CA LEU A 276 -14.01 -25.35 -9.36
C LEU A 276 -13.26 -26.63 -9.79
N ILE A 277 -12.61 -26.58 -10.95
CA ILE A 277 -11.82 -27.67 -11.50
C ILE A 277 -10.37 -27.20 -11.51
N GLY A 278 -9.49 -27.93 -10.83
CA GLY A 278 -8.06 -27.61 -10.82
C GLY A 278 -7.46 -27.69 -12.23
N ALA A 279 -6.23 -27.18 -12.39
CA ALA A 279 -5.57 -27.15 -13.69
C ALA A 279 -5.59 -28.55 -14.38
N PRO A 280 -6.06 -28.66 -15.63
CA PRO A 280 -6.20 -29.94 -16.32
C PRO A 280 -4.90 -30.75 -16.30
N ARG A 281 -5.02 -32.04 -16.00
CA ARG A 281 -3.91 -33.00 -16.02
C ARG A 281 -3.97 -33.83 -17.29
N GLN A 282 -2.84 -34.43 -17.66
CA GLN A 282 -2.78 -35.38 -18.77
C GLN A 282 -1.99 -36.62 -18.34
N SER A 283 -2.50 -37.82 -18.66
CA SER A 283 -1.76 -39.06 -18.43
C SER A 283 -0.51 -39.13 -19.31
N THR A 284 0.65 -39.34 -18.70
CA THR A 284 1.94 -39.40 -19.41
C THR A 284 2.23 -40.78 -20.02
N LYS A 285 1.51 -41.80 -19.54
CA LYS A 285 1.53 -43.20 -19.97
C LYS A 285 0.18 -43.84 -19.66
N ASP A 286 -0.06 -45.01 -20.20
CA ASP A 286 -1.18 -45.86 -19.81
C ASP A 286 -1.11 -46.17 -18.31
N VAL A 287 -2.22 -45.96 -17.60
CA VAL A 287 -2.31 -46.16 -16.16
C VAL A 287 -3.63 -46.84 -15.80
N LYS A 288 -3.61 -47.70 -14.77
CA LYS A 288 -4.83 -48.25 -14.18
C LYS A 288 -5.14 -47.51 -12.88
N ILE A 289 -6.32 -46.90 -12.78
CA ILE A 289 -6.80 -46.23 -11.56
C ILE A 289 -8.12 -46.88 -11.16
N ARG A 290 -8.21 -47.40 -9.94
CA ARG A 290 -9.41 -48.10 -9.42
C ARG A 290 -9.95 -49.19 -10.38
N GLY A 291 -9.05 -49.89 -11.07
CA GLY A 291 -9.38 -50.93 -12.06
C GLY A 291 -9.66 -50.43 -13.48
N TYR A 292 -9.89 -49.13 -13.68
CA TYR A 292 -10.12 -48.54 -14.99
C TYR A 292 -8.82 -48.29 -15.74
N HIS A 293 -8.77 -48.66 -17.02
CA HIS A 293 -7.67 -48.33 -17.91
C HIS A 293 -7.80 -46.89 -18.42
N ILE A 294 -6.81 -46.06 -18.13
CA ILE A 294 -6.70 -44.68 -18.60
C ILE A 294 -5.55 -44.63 -19.60
N PRO A 295 -5.83 -44.52 -20.90
CA PRO A 295 -4.80 -44.42 -21.94
C PRO A 295 -3.88 -43.21 -21.74
N LYS A 296 -2.67 -43.28 -22.28
CA LYS A 296 -1.77 -42.13 -22.41
C LYS A 296 -2.43 -41.01 -23.20
N GLY A 297 -2.26 -39.77 -22.73
CA GLY A 297 -2.80 -38.57 -23.38
C GLY A 297 -4.21 -38.17 -22.93
N THR A 298 -4.89 -39.00 -22.12
CA THR A 298 -6.18 -38.67 -21.53
C THR A 298 -6.08 -37.44 -20.63
N ILE A 299 -6.95 -36.45 -20.88
CA ILE A 299 -7.10 -35.27 -20.03
C ILE A 299 -7.94 -35.64 -18.80
N ILE A 300 -7.49 -35.21 -17.62
CA ILE A 300 -8.13 -35.48 -16.34
C ILE A 300 -8.37 -34.13 -15.66
N GLY A 301 -9.64 -33.81 -15.40
CA GLY A 301 -10.05 -32.64 -14.62
C GLY A 301 -10.17 -33.02 -13.14
N PRO A 302 -9.30 -32.52 -12.26
CA PRO A 302 -9.45 -32.76 -10.82
C PRO A 302 -10.57 -31.86 -10.28
N ASP A 303 -11.66 -32.49 -9.84
CA ASP A 303 -12.78 -31.81 -9.17
C ASP A 303 -12.37 -31.43 -7.75
N LEU A 304 -12.01 -30.16 -7.54
CA LEU A 304 -11.63 -29.65 -6.22
C LEU A 304 -12.84 -29.45 -5.32
N LEU A 305 -14.01 -29.18 -5.90
CA LEU A 305 -15.24 -29.02 -5.13
C LEU A 305 -15.60 -30.32 -4.40
N SER A 306 -15.39 -31.47 -5.06
CA SER A 306 -15.68 -32.78 -4.47
C SER A 306 -15.02 -33.02 -3.11
N VAL A 307 -13.82 -32.49 -2.86
CA VAL A 307 -13.11 -32.66 -1.57
C VAL A 307 -13.38 -31.51 -0.61
N LEU A 308 -13.53 -30.28 -1.11
CA LEU A 308 -13.80 -29.09 -0.27
C LEU A 308 -15.21 -29.09 0.31
N HIS A 309 -16.16 -29.80 -0.31
CA HIS A 309 -17.56 -29.93 0.10
C HIS A 309 -17.94 -31.37 0.48
N ASP A 310 -16.96 -32.26 0.68
CA ASP A 310 -17.21 -33.66 1.04
C ASP A 310 -17.92 -33.76 2.42
N PRO A 311 -19.17 -34.26 2.47
CA PRO A 311 -19.91 -34.40 3.74
C PRO A 311 -19.30 -35.45 4.69
N GLU A 312 -18.42 -36.33 4.21
CA GLU A 312 -17.68 -37.26 5.07
C GLU A 312 -16.50 -36.58 5.76
N GLN A 313 -16.02 -35.45 5.22
CA GLN A 313 -14.85 -34.73 5.74
C GLN A 313 -15.22 -33.49 6.52
N TRP A 314 -16.29 -32.78 6.14
CA TRP A 314 -16.72 -31.52 6.74
C TRP A 314 -18.06 -31.68 7.44
N GLU A 315 -18.17 -31.26 8.71
CA GLU A 315 -19.38 -31.44 9.52
C GLU A 315 -20.57 -30.65 8.96
N THR A 316 -20.35 -29.40 8.56
CA THR A 316 -21.36 -28.52 7.94
C THR A 316 -20.90 -28.01 6.57
N PRO A 317 -20.79 -28.88 5.54
CA PRO A 317 -20.04 -28.59 4.30
C PRO A 317 -20.60 -27.39 3.52
N LYS A 318 -21.89 -27.09 3.66
CA LYS A 318 -22.59 -26.00 2.97
C LYS A 318 -22.66 -24.71 3.76
N GLU A 319 -22.28 -24.73 5.04
CA GLU A 319 -22.35 -23.57 5.92
C GLU A 319 -20.98 -22.91 6.01
N PHE A 320 -20.97 -21.61 6.28
CA PHE A 320 -19.74 -20.89 6.61
C PHE A 320 -19.43 -21.09 8.09
N ASN A 321 -18.53 -22.03 8.39
CA ASN A 321 -18.21 -22.42 9.77
C ASN A 321 -16.69 -22.43 10.00
N PRO A 322 -16.11 -21.33 10.54
CA PRO A 322 -14.68 -21.27 10.84
C PRO A 322 -14.18 -22.37 11.80
N ASN A 323 -15.07 -22.99 12.59
CA ASN A 323 -14.68 -24.08 13.49
C ASN A 323 -14.18 -25.33 12.75
N HIS A 324 -14.44 -25.47 11.45
CA HIS A 324 -13.84 -26.52 10.63
C HIS A 324 -12.30 -26.52 10.62
N PHE A 325 -11.69 -25.39 10.98
CA PHE A 325 -10.24 -25.18 11.05
C PHE A 325 -9.75 -24.88 12.47
N LEU A 326 -10.56 -25.14 13.49
CA LEU A 326 -10.20 -24.91 14.89
C LEU A 326 -10.30 -26.21 15.69
N ASP A 327 -9.32 -26.45 16.56
CA ASP A 327 -9.41 -27.52 17.54
C ASP A 327 -10.27 -27.12 18.76
N LYS A 328 -10.45 -28.04 19.70
CA LYS A 328 -11.23 -27.82 20.93
C LYS A 328 -10.68 -26.70 21.82
N ASP A 329 -9.40 -26.35 21.66
CA ASP A 329 -8.73 -25.27 22.39
C ASP A 329 -8.77 -23.93 21.61
N GLY A 330 -9.41 -23.90 20.44
CA GLY A 330 -9.50 -22.73 19.57
C GLY A 330 -8.20 -22.43 18.81
N LYS A 331 -7.29 -23.40 18.68
CA LYS A 331 -6.08 -23.27 17.85
C LYS A 331 -6.37 -23.68 16.42
N PHE A 332 -5.71 -23.00 15.50
CA PHE A 332 -5.81 -23.30 14.08
C PHE A 332 -5.25 -24.68 13.78
N THR A 333 -6.01 -25.48 13.02
CA THR A 333 -5.64 -26.82 12.56
C THR A 333 -5.73 -26.88 11.04
N GLU A 334 -4.61 -27.20 10.39
CA GLU A 334 -4.58 -27.45 8.94
C GLU A 334 -5.15 -28.84 8.64
N ARG A 335 -5.88 -28.96 7.52
CA ARG A 335 -6.66 -30.15 7.14
C ARG A 335 -6.13 -30.65 5.79
N GLU A 336 -5.91 -31.96 5.66
CA GLU A 336 -5.37 -32.53 4.41
C GLU A 336 -6.36 -32.41 3.24
N GLU A 337 -7.65 -32.34 3.56
CA GLU A 337 -8.77 -32.19 2.63
C GLU A 337 -8.89 -30.74 2.11
N PHE A 338 -8.19 -29.79 2.72
CA PHE A 338 -8.14 -28.41 2.28
C PHE A 338 -7.19 -28.24 1.09
N LEU A 339 -7.73 -28.46 -0.13
CA LEU A 339 -6.96 -28.46 -1.36
C LEU A 339 -7.35 -27.38 -2.39
N PRO A 340 -7.61 -26.10 -2.00
CA PRO A 340 -7.99 -25.06 -2.98
C PRO A 340 -6.86 -24.72 -3.97
N PHE A 341 -5.61 -25.03 -3.62
CA PHE A 341 -4.42 -24.84 -4.46
C PHE A 341 -4.04 -26.11 -5.24
N GLY A 342 -4.86 -27.17 -5.16
CA GLY A 342 -4.56 -28.51 -5.65
C GLY A 342 -3.39 -29.16 -4.92
N THR A 343 -2.95 -30.32 -5.41
CA THR A 343 -1.84 -31.08 -4.80
C THR A 343 -0.95 -31.77 -5.85
N GLY A 344 0.16 -32.33 -5.38
CA GLY A 344 1.15 -33.09 -6.14
C GLY A 344 2.06 -32.23 -7.02
N GLN A 345 2.60 -32.83 -8.08
CA GLN A 345 3.66 -32.21 -8.89
C GLN A 345 3.26 -30.88 -9.57
N ARG A 346 1.96 -30.67 -9.82
CA ARG A 346 1.42 -29.41 -10.37
C ARG A 346 0.58 -28.63 -9.37
N ALA A 347 0.84 -28.74 -8.07
CA ALA A 347 0.29 -27.84 -7.07
C ALA A 347 0.61 -26.37 -7.42
N CYS A 348 -0.22 -25.43 -6.98
CA CYS A 348 -0.08 -24.02 -7.30
C CYS A 348 1.34 -23.49 -7.00
N VAL A 349 1.92 -22.75 -7.95
CA VAL A 349 3.24 -22.13 -7.78
C VAL A 349 3.17 -20.93 -6.82
N GLY A 350 2.05 -20.21 -6.84
CA GLY A 350 1.82 -18.98 -6.07
C GLY A 350 1.11 -19.19 -4.73
N GLU A 351 0.96 -20.43 -4.23
CA GLU A 351 0.20 -20.72 -3.01
C GLU A 351 0.65 -19.87 -1.82
N GLN A 352 1.96 -19.81 -1.55
CA GLN A 352 2.47 -19.04 -0.42
C GLN A 352 2.20 -17.54 -0.59
N LEU A 353 2.29 -17.01 -1.82
CA LEU A 353 2.03 -15.60 -2.09
C LEU A 353 0.56 -15.28 -1.85
N ALA A 354 -0.35 -16.10 -2.40
CA ALA A 354 -1.78 -15.94 -2.21
C ALA A 354 -2.16 -16.00 -0.72
N ARG A 355 -1.62 -16.95 0.07
CA ARG A 355 -1.89 -17.01 1.51
C ARG A 355 -1.45 -15.74 2.25
N ILE A 356 -0.29 -15.19 1.89
CA ILE A 356 0.22 -13.93 2.47
C ILE A 356 -0.68 -12.74 2.08
N GLU A 357 -0.98 -12.60 0.79
CA GLU A 357 -1.83 -11.53 0.25
C GLU A 357 -3.22 -11.54 0.90
N LEU A 358 -3.88 -12.71 0.92
CA LEU A 358 -5.22 -12.84 1.51
C LEU A 358 -5.23 -12.45 2.99
N PHE A 359 -4.21 -12.88 3.73
CA PHE A 359 -4.11 -12.57 5.15
C PHE A 359 -3.88 -11.07 5.38
N ILE A 360 -2.88 -10.49 4.72
CA ILE A 360 -2.51 -9.08 4.92
C ILE A 360 -3.64 -8.16 4.43
N PHE A 361 -4.16 -8.35 3.21
CA PHE A 361 -5.23 -7.50 2.70
C PHE A 361 -6.48 -7.58 3.55
N LEU A 362 -6.93 -8.79 3.92
CA LEU A 362 -8.16 -8.92 4.70
C LEU A 362 -8.02 -8.33 6.10
N THR A 363 -6.91 -8.59 6.78
CA THR A 363 -6.68 -8.06 8.13
C THR A 363 -6.50 -6.54 8.14
N SER A 364 -5.80 -5.98 7.16
CA SER A 364 -5.63 -4.52 7.03
C SER A 364 -6.96 -3.82 6.72
N LEU A 365 -7.82 -4.44 5.90
CA LEU A 365 -9.17 -3.93 5.64
C LEU A 365 -10.11 -4.03 6.86
N LEU A 366 -10.19 -5.20 7.51
CA LEU A 366 -11.06 -5.42 8.67
C LEU A 366 -10.65 -4.60 9.88
N ARG A 367 -9.36 -4.24 9.97
CA ARG A 367 -8.88 -3.30 10.97
C ARG A 367 -9.35 -1.88 10.71
N ALA A 368 -9.37 -1.49 9.44
CA ALA A 368 -9.70 -0.12 9.05
C ALA A 368 -11.21 0.11 8.99
N PHE A 369 -12.00 -0.93 8.72
CA PHE A 369 -13.41 -0.82 8.42
C PHE A 369 -14.24 -2.00 8.95
N SER A 370 -15.47 -1.69 9.35
CA SER A 370 -16.57 -2.67 9.34
C SER A 370 -17.33 -2.56 8.03
N PHE A 371 -17.62 -3.70 7.40
CA PHE A 371 -18.32 -3.79 6.12
C PHE A 371 -19.78 -4.18 6.30
N GLN A 372 -20.66 -3.50 5.57
CA GLN A 372 -22.10 -3.80 5.57
C GLN A 372 -22.69 -3.70 4.16
N LEU A 373 -23.80 -4.38 3.94
CA LEU A 373 -24.58 -4.25 2.72
C LEU A 373 -25.32 -2.89 2.68
N PRO A 374 -25.61 -2.35 1.48
CA PRO A 374 -26.39 -1.14 1.33
C PRO A 374 -27.78 -1.21 1.96
N GLU A 375 -28.33 -0.06 2.39
CA GLU A 375 -29.63 -0.01 3.05
C GLU A 375 -30.72 -0.60 2.15
N GLY A 376 -31.56 -1.47 2.71
CA GLY A 376 -32.59 -2.20 1.97
C GLY A 376 -32.12 -3.52 1.32
N VAL A 377 -30.82 -3.80 1.29
CA VAL A 377 -30.28 -5.10 0.83
C VAL A 377 -30.07 -6.00 2.04
N LYS A 378 -30.94 -7.01 2.21
CA LYS A 378 -30.86 -7.95 3.34
C LYS A 378 -29.94 -9.13 3.07
N GLU A 379 -29.95 -9.65 1.85
CA GLU A 379 -29.13 -10.77 1.40
C GLU A 379 -28.72 -10.50 -0.05
N VAL A 380 -27.50 -10.92 -0.40
CA VAL A 380 -26.98 -10.91 -1.77
C VAL A 380 -26.96 -12.35 -2.27
N ASN A 381 -27.21 -12.55 -3.56
CA ASN A 381 -27.11 -13.87 -4.15
C ASN A 381 -25.69 -14.43 -4.01
N GLU A 382 -25.55 -15.47 -3.21
CA GLU A 382 -24.29 -16.16 -2.92
C GLU A 382 -24.01 -17.34 -3.86
N GLU A 383 -24.87 -17.59 -4.84
CA GLU A 383 -24.61 -18.54 -5.91
C GLU A 383 -23.44 -18.06 -6.78
N PRO A 384 -22.46 -18.93 -7.09
CA PRO A 384 -21.31 -18.52 -7.84
C PRO A 384 -21.63 -18.37 -9.34
N VAL A 385 -21.20 -17.26 -9.91
CA VAL A 385 -21.18 -17.04 -11.36
C VAL A 385 -19.97 -17.77 -11.94
N VAL A 386 -20.24 -18.85 -12.68
CA VAL A 386 -19.20 -19.67 -13.32
C VAL A 386 -18.51 -18.88 -14.44
N LYS A 387 -17.23 -18.60 -14.26
CA LYS A 387 -16.31 -18.11 -15.30
C LYS A 387 -15.06 -18.98 -15.32
N THR A 388 -13.89 -18.40 -15.56
CA THR A 388 -12.60 -19.08 -15.30
C THR A 388 -12.45 -19.43 -13.83
N SER A 389 -12.82 -18.48 -12.98
CA SER A 389 -12.97 -18.59 -11.53
C SER A 389 -14.46 -18.49 -11.15
N MET A 390 -14.78 -18.92 -9.93
CA MET A 390 -16.12 -18.82 -9.36
C MET A 390 -16.29 -17.44 -8.73
N HIS A 391 -17.03 -16.54 -9.37
CA HIS A 391 -17.21 -15.16 -8.87
C HIS A 391 -18.52 -14.99 -8.09
N PRO A 392 -18.58 -14.06 -7.14
CA PRO A 392 -19.86 -13.59 -6.64
C PRO A 392 -20.60 -12.78 -7.71
N HIS A 393 -21.91 -12.68 -7.57
CA HIS A 393 -22.68 -11.68 -8.30
C HIS A 393 -22.19 -10.27 -7.95
N PRO A 394 -22.21 -9.29 -8.88
CA PRO A 394 -21.81 -7.93 -8.57
C PRO A 394 -22.61 -7.34 -7.41
N TYR A 395 -21.92 -6.73 -6.46
CA TYR A 395 -22.52 -6.12 -5.27
C TYR A 395 -21.78 -4.83 -4.90
N LYS A 396 -22.41 -4.03 -4.03
CA LYS A 396 -21.80 -2.85 -3.42
C LYS A 396 -21.73 -3.03 -1.92
N LEU A 397 -20.80 -2.34 -1.28
CA LEU A 397 -20.60 -2.33 0.17
C LEU A 397 -20.54 -0.92 0.72
N TYR A 398 -20.97 -0.77 1.96
CA TYR A 398 -20.53 0.29 2.85
C TYR A 398 -19.31 -0.15 3.64
N ASN A 399 -18.43 0.80 3.92
CA ASN A 399 -17.32 0.65 4.86
C ASN A 399 -17.40 1.76 5.91
N PHE A 400 -17.32 1.37 7.19
CA PHE A 400 -17.38 2.30 8.31
C PHE A 400 -16.07 2.25 9.08
N GLY A 401 -15.34 3.36 9.14
CA GLY A 401 -14.13 3.45 9.95
C GLY A 401 -14.43 3.65 11.45
N PRO A 402 -13.43 3.54 12.34
CA PRO A 402 -13.60 3.73 13.79
C PRO A 402 -14.18 5.10 14.16
N LYS A 403 -13.87 6.14 13.38
CA LYS A 403 -14.45 7.49 13.57
C LYS A 403 -15.88 7.58 13.04
N ASP A 404 -16.20 6.82 12.00
CA ASP A 404 -17.52 6.84 11.36
C ASP A 404 -18.56 6.09 12.19
N ILE A 405 -18.18 5.04 12.94
CA ILE A 405 -19.06 4.35 13.89
C ILE A 405 -19.43 5.28 15.05
N CYS A 406 -18.49 6.07 15.58
CA CYS A 406 -18.82 7.09 16.57
C CYS A 406 -19.74 8.16 16.00
N LEU A 407 -19.53 8.61 14.76
CA LEU A 407 -20.43 9.56 14.09
C LEU A 407 -21.80 8.96 13.79
N LEU A 408 -21.89 7.67 13.45
CA LEU A 408 -23.14 6.97 13.17
C LEU A 408 -23.91 6.68 14.46
N LEU A 409 -23.23 6.29 15.54
CA LEU A 409 -23.80 6.17 16.88
C LEU A 409 -24.23 7.53 17.42
N MET A 410 -23.45 8.59 17.20
CA MET A 410 -23.79 9.95 17.58
C MET A 410 -24.95 10.49 16.74
N TRP A 411 -25.01 10.17 15.45
CA TRP A 411 -26.15 10.49 14.57
C TRP A 411 -27.40 9.70 14.96
N LEU A 412 -27.31 8.40 15.23
CA LEU A 412 -28.41 7.58 15.75
C LEU A 412 -28.89 8.07 17.12
N TYR A 413 -27.96 8.48 18.00
CA TYR A 413 -28.27 9.06 19.31
C TYR A 413 -28.95 10.43 19.19
N LEU A 414 -28.53 11.25 18.23
CA LEU A 414 -29.17 12.53 17.89
C LEU A 414 -30.50 12.37 17.14
N SER A 415 -30.70 11.24 16.46
CA SER A 415 -31.91 10.93 15.67
C SER A 415 -33.01 10.25 16.51
N LEU A 416 -32.67 9.61 17.63
CA LEU A 416 -33.58 8.76 18.41
C LEU A 416 -33.77 9.21 19.89
N GLY A 417 -33.43 10.46 20.25
CA GLY A 417 -33.60 11.00 21.61
C GLY A 417 -34.54 12.23 21.66
N PRO A 418 -35.54 12.28 22.56
CA PRO A 418 -36.61 13.28 22.58
C PRO A 418 -36.20 14.57 23.33
N CYS A 419 -36.90 15.68 23.01
CA CYS A 419 -36.76 17.05 23.53
C CYS A 419 -35.69 17.86 22.77
N GLY A 420 -36.00 18.84 21.91
CA GLY A 420 -37.05 19.85 22.01
C GLY A 420 -36.47 21.14 22.61
N LEU A 421 -36.20 22.12 21.74
CA LEU A 421 -35.96 23.55 22.03
C LEU A 421 -34.58 23.94 22.60
N THR A 422 -33.65 24.36 21.74
CA THR A 422 -33.37 25.79 21.42
C THR A 422 -32.02 25.87 20.69
N GLY A 423 -31.95 26.69 19.62
CA GLY A 423 -30.68 26.98 18.94
C GLY A 423 -30.70 26.94 17.40
N PHE A 424 -31.84 27.26 16.77
CA PHE A 424 -31.87 27.62 15.35
C PHE A 424 -31.25 29.01 15.17
N PHE A 425 -30.12 29.09 14.47
CA PHE A 425 -29.77 30.28 13.66
C PHE A 425 -29.09 29.84 12.35
N PHE A 426 -29.87 29.92 11.27
CA PHE A 426 -29.57 30.42 9.90
C PHE A 426 -28.21 30.02 9.26
N VAL A 427 -28.06 29.56 8.01
CA VAL A 427 -28.90 29.58 6.80
C VAL A 427 -28.25 28.69 5.71
N LYS A 428 -29.09 28.09 4.87
CA LYS A 428 -28.72 27.41 3.61
C LYS A 428 -28.39 28.42 2.48
N ILE A 429 -27.73 27.93 1.43
CA ILE A 429 -27.91 28.22 -0.02
C ILE A 429 -26.64 28.72 -0.76
N ILE A 430 -26.34 27.99 -1.85
CA ILE A 430 -25.32 28.10 -2.92
C ILE A 430 -25.86 29.04 -4.04
N PRO A 431 -25.20 29.32 -5.19
CA PRO A 431 -23.94 30.03 -5.54
C PRO A 431 -24.20 31.37 -6.29
N LEU A 432 -23.16 32.17 -6.56
CA LEU A 432 -23.19 33.19 -7.63
C LEU A 432 -21.87 33.23 -8.42
N SER A 433 -21.95 32.74 -9.66
CA SER A 433 -21.14 33.13 -10.81
C SER A 433 -21.60 34.49 -11.38
N PHE A 434 -20.72 35.15 -12.15
CA PHE A 434 -20.76 36.52 -12.74
C PHE A 434 -20.18 37.58 -11.80
N ILE A 435 -19.01 38.18 -12.06
CA ILE A 435 -18.75 39.24 -13.06
C ILE A 435 -17.25 39.26 -13.47
N ILE A 436 -16.96 39.42 -14.77
CA ILE A 436 -15.70 39.81 -15.46
C ILE A 436 -15.91 41.26 -15.99
N PRO A 437 -14.98 42.11 -16.51
CA PRO A 437 -13.49 42.22 -16.58
C PRO A 437 -12.93 43.60 -16.11
N ASP A 438 -11.59 43.77 -15.98
CA ASP A 438 -10.78 44.79 -16.74
C ASP A 438 -9.39 45.13 -16.14
N LEU A 439 -8.42 45.31 -17.06
CA LEU A 439 -7.18 46.13 -17.05
C LEU A 439 -6.06 45.78 -16.02
N HIS A 440 -4.74 45.83 -16.30
CA HIS A 440 -3.90 46.30 -17.42
C HIS A 440 -2.47 45.71 -17.29
N LEU A 441 -1.74 45.62 -18.41
CA LEU A 441 -0.31 45.33 -18.55
C LEU A 441 0.62 46.29 -17.78
N VAL A 442 1.76 45.79 -17.27
CA VAL A 442 3.10 46.41 -17.41
C VAL A 442 4.17 45.31 -17.47
N LEU A 443 4.99 45.35 -18.53
CA LEU A 443 6.24 44.63 -18.76
C LEU A 443 7.42 45.39 -18.11
N LEU A 444 8.34 44.72 -17.41
CA LEU A 444 9.77 45.06 -17.25
C LEU A 444 10.49 43.78 -16.75
N ASP A 445 11.14 43.02 -17.64
CA ASP A 445 12.58 43.00 -18.01
C ASP A 445 13.52 42.47 -16.89
N PRO A 446 14.23 41.33 -17.08
CA PRO A 446 14.97 40.63 -16.02
C PRO A 446 16.48 40.85 -16.12
N GLU A 447 17.00 41.88 -15.45
CA GLU A 447 18.44 42.02 -15.21
C GLU A 447 18.64 42.88 -13.96
N GLN A 448 19.21 42.28 -12.90
CA GLN A 448 20.09 42.85 -11.87
C GLN A 448 20.00 42.06 -10.56
N TRP A 449 20.75 40.96 -10.51
CA TRP A 449 21.38 40.51 -9.28
C TRP A 449 22.73 41.20 -9.20
N GLU A 450 23.05 41.88 -8.09
CA GLU A 450 24.34 41.73 -7.39
C GLU A 450 24.47 42.64 -6.16
N THR A 451 24.95 42.00 -5.07
CA THR A 451 25.96 42.47 -4.09
C THR A 451 25.59 43.22 -2.80
N SER A 452 26.29 42.74 -1.76
CA SER A 452 26.65 43.31 -0.44
C SER A 452 25.60 43.17 0.68
N ASN A 453 25.82 42.27 1.64
CA ASN A 453 26.70 42.37 2.83
C ASN A 453 26.34 43.55 3.74
N GLU A 454 25.51 43.29 4.76
CA GLU A 454 25.67 43.75 6.15
C GLU A 454 24.53 43.19 7.03
N PHE A 455 24.87 42.33 7.99
CA PHE A 455 24.13 42.16 9.26
C PHE A 455 25.03 42.76 10.33
N PRO A 456 24.54 43.51 11.35
CA PRO A 456 23.65 42.92 12.36
C PRO A 456 22.67 43.88 13.10
N ASN A 457 21.88 43.27 14.00
CA ASN A 457 21.20 43.83 15.17
C ASN A 457 19.85 44.57 14.99
N HIS A 458 18.74 43.84 15.14
CA HIS A 458 17.92 43.84 16.36
C HIS A 458 16.56 43.19 16.09
N PHE A 459 16.24 42.14 16.84
CA PHE A 459 14.89 41.60 16.93
C PHE A 459 13.99 42.57 17.69
N LEU A 460 12.78 42.78 17.15
CA LEU A 460 11.68 43.66 17.58
C LEU A 460 11.73 45.09 17.00
N ASP A 461 10.87 45.29 16.01
CA ASP A 461 10.52 46.58 15.41
C ASP A 461 9.91 47.51 16.48
N LYS A 462 10.69 48.54 16.87
CA LYS A 462 10.13 49.82 17.32
C LYS A 462 10.33 50.80 16.19
N ASP A 463 9.42 50.81 15.22
CA ASP A 463 8.67 51.96 14.73
C ASP A 463 8.03 51.63 13.38
N GLY A 464 6.88 50.94 13.41
CA GLY A 464 5.78 51.08 12.45
C GLY A 464 6.14 51.30 10.97
N LYS A 465 7.09 50.55 10.40
CA LYS A 465 7.41 50.61 8.97
C LYS A 465 7.30 49.23 8.33
N PHE A 466 6.51 49.19 7.25
CA PHE A 466 6.26 48.02 6.42
C PHE A 466 7.56 47.29 6.03
N ILE A 467 7.62 46.00 6.35
CA ILE A 467 8.63 45.07 5.85
C ILE A 467 8.64 45.16 4.32
N ASN A 468 9.80 45.41 3.75
CA ASN A 468 10.02 45.50 2.31
C ASN A 468 9.54 44.19 1.65
N ARG A 469 8.46 44.24 0.86
CA ARG A 469 7.74 43.09 0.29
C ARG A 469 8.46 42.40 -0.90
N GLU A 470 9.77 42.58 -1.05
CA GLU A 470 10.54 42.05 -2.21
C GLU A 470 11.64 41.04 -1.85
N GLU A 471 11.88 40.73 -0.57
CA GLU A 471 12.85 39.71 -0.15
C GLU A 471 12.18 38.41 0.35
N PHE A 472 11.19 37.91 -0.38
CA PHE A 472 10.79 36.50 -0.19
C PHE A 472 11.73 35.65 -1.04
N LEU A 473 12.53 34.80 -0.39
CA LEU A 473 13.58 33.96 -0.97
C LEU A 473 13.25 33.43 -2.38
N PRO A 474 14.26 33.29 -3.26
CA PRO A 474 14.06 32.64 -4.55
C PRO A 474 13.44 31.26 -4.30
N PHE A 475 12.35 30.95 -5.00
CA PHE A 475 11.60 29.68 -4.97
C PHE A 475 12.42 28.46 -5.45
N GLU A 476 13.75 28.49 -5.32
CA GLU A 476 14.67 27.51 -5.90
C GLU A 476 15.81 27.06 -4.96
N ILE A 477 15.78 27.44 -3.66
CA ILE A 477 16.84 27.11 -2.69
C ILE A 477 16.34 26.11 -1.64
N GLY A 478 17.19 25.14 -1.28
CA GLY A 478 16.91 24.13 -0.23
C GLY A 478 16.22 22.86 -0.75
N ILE A 479 16.10 21.84 0.10
CA ILE A 479 15.68 20.48 -0.34
C ILE A 479 14.20 20.42 -0.75
N ILE A 480 13.35 21.25 -0.14
CA ILE A 480 11.89 21.21 -0.34
C ILE A 480 11.45 22.10 -1.50
N LEU A 481 12.09 23.26 -1.68
CA LEU A 481 11.68 24.28 -2.64
C LEU A 481 12.52 24.27 -3.93
N SER A 482 13.69 23.65 -3.95
CA SER A 482 14.47 23.52 -5.19
C SER A 482 13.87 22.50 -6.15
N ASN A 483 14.14 22.66 -7.44
CA ASN A 483 13.69 21.77 -8.52
C ASN A 483 14.86 21.30 -9.40
N GLY A 484 14.60 20.31 -10.26
CA GLY A 484 15.55 19.87 -11.30
C GLY A 484 16.88 19.34 -10.75
N HIS A 485 18.00 19.81 -11.33
CA HIS A 485 19.34 19.36 -10.94
C HIS A 485 19.72 19.81 -9.53
N ILE A 486 19.32 21.02 -9.12
CA ILE A 486 19.58 21.58 -7.79
C ILE A 486 18.94 20.71 -6.71
N TRP A 487 17.67 20.32 -6.90
CA TRP A 487 16.98 19.39 -6.01
C TRP A 487 17.67 18.04 -5.89
N LYS A 488 18.08 17.43 -7.01
CA LYS A 488 18.78 16.13 -7.00
C LYS A 488 20.05 16.21 -6.18
N GLN A 489 20.82 17.28 -6.35
CA GLN A 489 22.07 17.50 -5.61
C GLN A 489 21.79 17.74 -4.12
N GLN A 490 20.88 18.64 -3.79
CA GLN A 490 20.52 18.99 -2.41
C GLN A 490 19.93 17.80 -1.64
N ARG A 491 19.04 17.04 -2.27
CA ARG A 491 18.46 15.82 -1.69
C ARG A 491 19.51 14.73 -1.50
N HIS A 492 20.40 14.51 -2.48
CA HIS A 492 21.45 13.51 -2.36
C HIS A 492 22.40 13.83 -1.21
N ILE A 493 22.82 15.10 -1.07
CA ILE A 493 23.64 15.56 0.05
C ILE A 493 22.87 15.36 1.35
N GLY A 494 21.65 15.88 1.42
CA GLY A 494 20.74 15.79 2.57
C GLY A 494 20.62 14.37 3.14
N VAL A 495 20.17 13.44 2.30
CA VAL A 495 19.91 12.05 2.69
C VAL A 495 21.21 11.31 3.04
N THR A 496 22.30 11.57 2.32
CA THR A 496 23.58 10.89 2.57
C THR A 496 24.17 11.33 3.91
N SER A 497 24.14 12.63 4.22
CA SER A 497 24.62 13.16 5.50
C SER A 497 23.78 12.63 6.66
N LEU A 498 22.44 12.67 6.55
CA LEU A 498 21.56 12.16 7.59
C LEU A 498 21.74 10.65 7.85
N ARG A 499 21.95 9.83 6.81
CA ARG A 499 22.27 8.38 6.98
C ARG A 499 23.61 8.16 7.67
N LYS A 500 24.61 9.01 7.43
CA LYS A 500 25.90 8.94 8.13
C LYS A 500 25.73 9.29 9.61
N LEU A 501 24.90 10.29 9.92
CA LEU A 501 24.51 10.69 11.28
C LEU A 501 23.59 9.69 12.00
N GLY A 502 23.22 8.59 11.33
CA GLY A 502 22.48 7.50 11.95
C GLY A 502 20.96 7.57 11.79
N LEU A 503 20.45 8.43 10.92
CA LEU A 503 19.03 8.39 10.53
C LEU A 503 18.70 7.01 9.94
N GLY A 504 17.81 6.27 10.59
CA GLY A 504 17.47 4.89 10.24
C GLY A 504 18.42 3.81 10.80
N LYS A 505 19.34 4.18 11.72
CA LYS A 505 20.23 3.25 12.45
C LYS A 505 19.93 3.29 13.95
N LYS A 506 20.31 2.23 14.68
CA LYS A 506 20.14 2.13 16.13
C LYS A 506 20.81 3.26 16.94
N SER A 507 21.82 3.92 16.37
CA SER A 507 22.55 5.00 17.04
C SER A 507 21.68 6.21 17.40
N ILE A 508 20.56 6.42 16.70
CA ILE A 508 19.62 7.52 16.98
C ILE A 508 18.51 7.12 17.98
N GLU A 509 18.31 5.82 18.23
CA GLU A 509 17.23 5.32 19.10
C GLU A 509 17.32 5.93 20.49
N HIS A 510 18.53 6.09 21.05
CA HIS A 510 18.73 6.69 22.37
C HIS A 510 18.26 8.17 22.44
N GLN A 511 18.42 8.95 21.37
CA GLN A 511 17.98 10.35 21.32
C GLN A 511 16.45 10.44 21.23
N ILE A 512 15.84 9.55 20.44
CA ILE A 512 14.38 9.44 20.33
C ILE A 512 13.78 8.96 21.66
N GLU A 513 14.41 7.98 22.31
CA GLU A 513 14.02 7.49 23.63
C GLU A 513 14.13 8.59 24.70
N GLY A 514 15.19 9.40 24.69
CA GLY A 514 15.36 10.53 25.59
C GLY A 514 14.27 11.59 25.43
N ALA A 515 13.97 12.00 24.19
CA ALA A 515 12.91 12.96 23.90
C ALA A 515 11.51 12.42 24.28
N ALA A 516 11.26 11.13 24.05
CA ALA A 516 10.03 10.46 24.47
C ALA A 516 9.90 10.43 26.00
N GLN A 517 10.98 10.15 26.73
CA GLN A 517 10.99 10.18 28.21
C GLN A 517 10.66 11.57 28.76
N THR A 518 11.21 12.64 28.16
CA THR A 518 10.90 14.01 28.55
C THR A 518 9.42 14.35 28.33
N LEU A 519 8.83 13.94 27.21
CA LEU A 519 7.39 14.11 26.95
C LEU A 519 6.52 13.38 27.99
N VAL A 520 6.87 12.13 28.31
CA VAL A 520 6.15 11.34 29.31
C VAL A 520 6.19 12.02 30.69
N GLU A 521 7.32 12.62 31.06
CA GLU A 521 7.43 13.35 32.33
C GLU A 521 6.58 14.63 32.33
N ILE A 522 6.58 15.39 31.24
CA ILE A 522 5.73 16.58 31.09
C ILE A 522 4.24 16.18 31.14
N PHE A 523 3.86 15.10 30.45
CA PHE A 523 2.48 14.61 30.48
C PHE A 523 2.07 14.12 31.87
N ARG A 524 2.99 13.48 32.61
CA ARG A 524 2.74 13.07 34.00
C ARG A 524 2.45 14.27 34.91
N GLN A 525 3.12 15.40 34.69
CA GLN A 525 2.90 16.64 35.43
C GLN A 525 1.53 17.30 35.16
N THR A 526 0.80 16.88 34.11
CA THR A 526 -0.54 17.43 33.81
C THR A 526 -1.65 16.85 34.70
N GLU A 527 -1.38 15.79 35.46
CA GLU A 527 -2.31 15.15 36.40
C GLU A 527 -3.71 14.86 35.83
N GLY A 528 -3.80 14.58 34.53
CA GLY A 528 -5.07 14.30 33.84
C GLY A 528 -5.92 15.53 33.51
N GLN A 529 -5.38 16.74 33.66
CA GLN A 529 -6.04 17.96 33.19
C GLN A 529 -6.00 18.03 31.65
N PRO A 530 -7.05 18.57 31.00
CA PRO A 530 -7.03 18.82 29.56
C PRO A 530 -5.92 19.83 29.19
N PHE A 531 -5.06 19.47 28.22
CA PHE A 531 -4.05 20.37 27.66
C PHE A 531 -3.90 20.12 26.16
N ASP A 532 -3.33 21.09 25.43
CA ASP A 532 -3.01 20.94 24.00
C ASP A 532 -1.58 20.36 23.85
N PRO A 533 -1.40 19.09 23.45
CA PRO A 533 -0.08 18.48 23.33
C PRO A 533 0.66 18.92 22.07
N SER A 534 0.01 19.64 21.14
CA SER A 534 0.57 19.88 19.80
C SER A 534 1.91 20.62 19.82
N LEU A 535 2.06 21.63 20.68
CA LEU A 535 3.32 22.36 20.81
C LEU A 535 4.38 21.54 21.55
N LEU A 536 4.00 20.74 22.56
CA LEU A 536 4.93 19.89 23.30
C LEU A 536 5.53 18.79 22.42
N VAL A 537 4.69 18.12 21.64
CA VAL A 537 5.14 17.10 20.67
C VAL A 537 6.01 17.73 19.58
N LEU A 538 5.62 18.91 19.06
CA LEU A 538 6.43 19.64 18.10
C LEU A 538 7.81 20.00 18.69
N ASN A 539 7.87 20.44 19.95
CA ASN A 539 9.12 20.75 20.63
C ASN A 539 10.03 19.53 20.73
N ALA A 540 9.50 18.36 21.10
CA ALA A 540 10.29 17.14 21.20
C ALA A 540 10.86 16.70 19.84
N VAL A 541 10.05 16.76 18.78
CA VAL A 541 10.48 16.44 17.42
C VAL A 541 11.54 17.44 16.92
N CYS A 542 11.30 18.73 17.10
CA CYS A 542 12.25 19.78 16.73
C CYS A 542 13.57 19.64 17.48
N ASN A 543 13.56 19.19 18.73
CA ASN A 543 14.78 19.05 19.52
C ASN A 543 15.66 17.91 18.99
N ILE A 544 15.06 16.78 18.59
CA ILE A 544 15.77 15.71 17.89
C ILE A 544 16.35 16.21 16.56
N ILE A 545 15.56 16.99 15.80
CA ILE A 545 16.03 17.59 14.55
C ILE A 545 17.20 18.54 14.80
N CYS A 546 17.17 19.35 15.86
CA CYS A 546 18.26 20.24 16.25
C CYS A 546 19.53 19.49 16.63
N VAL A 547 19.43 18.37 17.35
CA VAL A 547 20.58 17.52 17.66
C VAL A 547 21.22 16.96 16.38
N LEU A 548 20.41 16.51 15.42
CA LEU A 548 20.92 16.03 14.14
C LEU A 548 21.46 17.15 13.25
N SER A 549 20.89 18.35 13.35
CA SER A 549 21.16 19.43 12.43
C SER A 549 22.30 20.34 12.90
N CYS A 550 22.35 20.64 14.19
CA CYS A 550 23.25 21.61 14.82
C CYS A 550 24.03 21.02 16.02
N GLY A 551 23.94 19.70 16.26
CA GLY A 551 24.78 19.00 17.23
C GLY A 551 24.41 19.15 18.71
N HIS A 552 23.38 19.93 19.06
CA HIS A 552 23.00 20.15 20.47
C HIS A 552 21.49 20.10 20.72
N GLN A 553 21.15 19.87 21.99
CA GLN A 553 19.79 19.76 22.50
C GLN A 553 19.42 21.02 23.29
N PHE A 554 18.20 21.51 23.09
CA PHE A 554 17.65 22.64 23.83
C PHE A 554 16.90 22.17 25.09
N ALA A 555 16.99 22.96 26.16
CA ALA A 555 16.16 22.76 27.35
C ALA A 555 14.69 23.01 27.02
N PRO A 556 13.73 22.28 27.60
CA PRO A 556 12.30 22.51 27.38
C PRO A 556 11.84 23.95 27.70
N GLU A 557 12.50 24.62 28.65
CA GLU A 557 12.22 25.99 29.05
C GLU A 557 12.98 27.06 28.24
N ASP A 558 13.76 26.68 27.22
CA ASP A 558 14.52 27.64 26.41
C ASP A 558 13.56 28.53 25.60
N GLU A 559 13.52 29.83 25.95
CA GLU A 559 12.62 30.79 25.32
C GLU A 559 12.87 30.97 23.81
N ASN A 560 14.11 30.82 23.35
CA ASN A 560 14.45 30.97 21.93
C ASN A 560 13.99 29.74 21.14
N PHE A 561 14.16 28.55 21.72
CA PHE A 561 13.66 27.31 21.14
C PHE A 561 12.13 27.25 21.11
N GLN A 562 11.45 27.76 22.14
CA GLN A 562 9.98 27.89 22.16
C GLN A 562 9.48 28.88 21.09
N LYS A 563 10.17 30.00 20.89
CA LYS A 563 9.86 30.94 19.79
C LYS A 563 10.05 30.29 18.42
N LEU A 564 11.12 29.53 18.23
CA LEU A 564 11.42 28.81 16.98
C LEU A 564 10.35 27.77 16.65
N THR A 565 9.97 26.95 17.62
CA THR A 565 8.95 25.90 17.47
C THR A 565 7.55 26.47 17.26
N GLN A 566 7.22 27.58 17.93
CA GLN A 566 5.98 28.31 17.69
C GLN A 566 5.92 28.89 16.27
N ALA A 567 7.01 29.48 15.78
CA ALA A 567 7.11 29.95 14.40
C ALA A 567 6.95 28.79 13.39
N LEU A 568 7.57 27.63 13.67
CA LEU A 568 7.38 26.44 12.83
C LEU A 568 5.92 25.97 12.85
N LYS A 569 5.25 25.97 14.01
CA LYS A 569 3.82 25.64 14.12
C LYS A 569 2.96 26.57 13.27
N THR A 570 3.22 27.87 13.31
CA THR A 570 2.54 28.87 12.48
C THR A 570 2.78 28.62 11.00
N LEU A 571 4.01 28.31 10.59
CA LEU A 571 4.34 28.00 9.20
C LEU A 571 3.66 26.71 8.70
N LEU A 572 3.70 25.64 9.49
CA LEU A 572 3.04 24.36 9.15
C LEU A 572 1.52 24.50 9.07
N LYS A 573 0.92 25.31 9.96
CA LYS A 573 -0.50 25.63 9.90
C LYS A 573 -0.85 26.39 8.62
N PHE A 574 -0.02 27.35 8.22
CA PHE A 574 -0.20 28.09 6.98
C PHE A 574 -0.15 27.17 5.75
N ILE A 575 0.84 26.27 5.67
CA ILE A 575 0.97 25.30 4.56
C ILE A 575 -0.26 24.41 4.39
N GLY A 576 -0.90 24.03 5.50
CA GLY A 576 -2.12 23.22 5.48
C GLY A 576 -3.42 23.99 5.22
N ASP A 577 -3.38 25.32 5.12
CA ASP A 577 -4.58 26.17 5.05
C ASP A 577 -4.92 26.55 3.60
N PHE A 578 -6.19 26.83 3.34
CA PHE A 578 -6.71 27.28 2.04
C PHE A 578 -5.96 28.51 1.51
N TYR A 579 -5.47 29.37 2.41
CA TYR A 579 -4.66 30.54 2.08
C TYR A 579 -3.33 30.20 1.39
N HIS A 580 -2.73 29.04 1.64
CA HIS A 580 -1.53 28.60 0.93
C HIS A 580 -1.84 28.26 -0.53
N THR A 581 -2.98 27.61 -0.79
CA THR A 581 -3.39 27.31 -2.17
C THR A 581 -3.69 28.59 -2.95
N VAL A 582 -4.31 29.58 -2.31
CA VAL A 582 -4.52 30.92 -2.90
C VAL A 582 -3.20 31.62 -3.16
N TYR A 583 -2.23 31.49 -2.24
CA TYR A 583 -0.87 32.02 -2.39
C TYR A 583 -0.13 31.40 -3.59
N ASP A 584 -0.11 30.08 -3.71
CA ASP A 584 0.56 29.37 -4.82
C ASP A 584 -0.06 29.74 -6.18
N THR A 585 -1.38 29.94 -6.21
CA THR A 585 -2.11 30.20 -7.45
C THR A 585 -2.06 31.68 -7.85
N PHE A 586 -2.06 32.61 -6.90
CA PHE A 586 -2.09 34.05 -7.14
C PHE A 586 -1.12 34.83 -6.25
N PRO A 587 0.21 34.69 -6.44
CA PRO A 587 1.22 35.30 -5.55
C PRO A 587 1.14 36.83 -5.48
N TRP A 588 0.74 37.47 -6.59
CA TRP A 588 0.62 38.93 -6.72
C TRP A 588 -0.52 39.53 -5.88
N LEU A 589 -1.59 38.76 -5.65
CA LEU A 589 -2.78 39.21 -4.91
C LEU A 589 -2.46 39.46 -3.43
N MET A 590 -1.44 38.76 -2.93
CA MET A 590 -0.98 38.80 -1.54
C MET A 590 -0.25 40.10 -1.22
N LYS A 591 0.18 40.88 -2.22
CA LYS A 591 0.78 42.21 -2.04
C LYS A 591 -0.21 43.23 -1.45
N TYR A 592 -1.52 42.95 -1.52
CA TYR A 592 -2.57 43.91 -1.19
C TYR A 592 -3.54 43.43 -0.10
N LEU A 593 -3.59 42.13 0.21
CA LEU A 593 -4.51 41.58 1.20
C LEU A 593 -3.80 41.30 2.53
N PRO A 594 -4.33 41.76 3.68
CA PRO A 594 -3.86 41.29 4.99
C PRO A 594 -4.34 39.85 5.23
N GLY A 595 -3.48 38.99 5.81
CA GLY A 595 -3.87 37.61 6.07
C GLY A 595 -2.77 36.73 6.67
N PRO A 596 -3.05 35.43 6.89
CA PRO A 596 -2.18 34.50 7.62
C PRO A 596 -0.77 34.36 7.02
N HIS A 597 -0.62 34.61 5.72
CA HIS A 597 0.66 34.62 5.03
C HIS A 597 1.67 35.59 5.69
N THR A 598 1.29 36.79 6.12
CA THR A 598 2.22 37.76 6.72
C THR A 598 2.87 37.22 8.00
N GLU A 599 2.11 36.47 8.80
CA GLU A 599 2.60 35.80 10.00
C GLU A 599 3.52 34.61 9.65
N ALA A 600 3.20 33.87 8.58
CA ALA A 600 4.04 32.81 8.04
C ALA A 600 5.38 33.35 7.49
N ILE A 601 5.37 34.52 6.82
CA ILE A 601 6.57 35.24 6.37
C ILE A 601 7.49 35.55 7.56
N ALA A 602 6.93 36.18 8.60
CA ALA A 602 7.70 36.52 9.80
C ALA A 602 8.26 35.27 10.50
N SER A 603 7.46 34.20 10.56
CA SER A 603 7.86 32.91 11.13
C SER A 603 8.99 32.24 10.35
N MET A 604 8.94 32.28 9.01
CA MET A 604 9.98 31.72 8.15
C MET A 604 11.29 32.49 8.31
N ASN A 605 11.23 33.83 8.36
CA ASN A 605 12.41 34.66 8.60
C ASN A 605 13.07 34.36 9.96
N LEU A 606 12.28 34.12 10.99
CA LEU A 606 12.78 33.70 12.30
C LEU A 606 13.55 32.37 12.19
N ILE A 607 12.98 31.35 11.57
CA ILE A 607 13.60 30.04 11.40
C ILE A 607 14.91 30.14 10.61
N LEU A 608 14.93 30.93 9.54
CA LEU A 608 16.11 31.12 8.70
C LEU A 608 17.22 31.87 9.42
N SER A 609 16.87 32.87 10.24
CA SER A 609 17.85 33.62 11.03
C SER A 609 18.53 32.73 12.07
N PHE A 610 17.77 31.84 12.71
CA PHE A 610 18.29 30.82 13.62
C PHE A 610 19.26 29.88 12.88
N ALA A 611 18.85 29.35 11.72
CA ALA A 611 19.70 28.48 10.92
C ALA A 611 21.01 29.15 10.49
N LYS A 612 20.96 30.43 10.08
CA LYS A 612 22.16 31.21 9.74
C LYS A 612 23.09 31.37 10.94
N GLN A 613 22.55 31.67 12.12
CA GLN A 613 23.35 31.82 13.34
C GLN A 613 24.06 30.51 13.72
N GLU A 614 23.37 29.38 13.62
CA GLU A 614 23.99 28.07 13.88
C GLU A 614 25.08 27.76 12.84
N ILE A 615 24.85 28.04 11.56
CA ILE A 615 25.88 27.86 10.52
C ILE A 615 27.14 28.68 10.81
N GLU A 616 27.01 29.95 11.21
CA GLU A 616 28.18 30.79 11.54
C GLU A 616 28.94 30.27 12.76
N LYS A 617 28.25 29.78 13.81
CA LYS A 617 28.91 29.13 14.95
C LYS A 617 29.77 27.93 14.53
N HIS A 618 29.26 27.10 13.62
CA HIS A 618 29.99 25.91 13.14
C HIS A 618 31.20 26.29 12.25
N LYS A 619 31.10 27.38 11.48
CA LYS A 619 32.24 27.95 10.75
C LYS A 619 33.32 28.47 11.69
N GLU A 620 32.94 29.14 12.78
CA GLU A 620 33.88 29.67 13.77
C GLU A 620 34.58 28.57 14.60
N SER A 621 33.89 27.45 14.87
CA SER A 621 34.43 26.35 15.69
C SER A 621 35.46 25.45 15.00
N HIS A 622 35.67 25.59 13.67
CA HIS A 622 36.78 25.01 12.88
C HIS A 622 37.19 23.56 13.22
N CYS A 623 36.24 22.65 13.46
CA CYS A 623 36.51 21.23 13.70
C CYS A 623 35.93 20.32 12.60
N LEU A 624 36.23 20.63 11.33
CA LEU A 624 35.74 19.86 10.18
C LEU A 624 36.40 18.46 10.03
N HIS A 625 37.32 18.07 10.91
CA HIS A 625 38.01 16.77 10.79
C HIS A 625 37.17 15.58 11.28
N GLU A 626 36.13 15.81 12.10
CA GLU A 626 35.16 14.79 12.50
C GLU A 626 33.74 15.40 12.53
N PRO A 627 32.97 15.36 11.43
CA PRO A 627 31.66 16.00 11.37
C PRO A 627 30.66 15.32 12.32
N GLN A 628 30.07 16.10 13.23
CA GLN A 628 29.21 15.58 14.30
C GLN A 628 27.71 15.76 14.00
N ASP A 629 27.37 16.70 13.13
CA ASP A 629 26.01 17.00 12.73
C ASP A 629 25.88 17.35 11.24
N PHE A 630 24.66 17.70 10.83
CA PHE A 630 24.34 17.99 9.45
C PHE A 630 25.08 19.22 8.91
N ILE A 631 25.21 20.29 9.72
CA ILE A 631 25.87 21.53 9.31
C ILE A 631 27.35 21.24 9.02
N ASP A 632 28.03 20.51 9.89
CA ASP A 632 29.43 20.10 9.65
C ASP A 632 29.58 19.30 8.35
N TYR A 633 28.73 18.29 8.14
CA TYR A 633 28.75 17.48 6.92
C TYR A 633 28.47 18.29 5.66
N TYR A 634 27.65 19.34 5.77
CA TYR A 634 27.31 20.20 4.65
C TYR A 634 28.44 21.19 4.35
N LEU A 635 29.03 21.82 5.38
CA LEU A 635 30.19 22.72 5.25
C LEU A 635 31.42 21.99 4.70
N LEU A 636 31.71 20.78 5.17
CA LEU A 636 32.78 19.91 4.65
C LEU A 636 32.67 19.59 3.16
N ARG A 637 31.47 19.65 2.61
CA ARG A 637 31.19 19.34 1.20
C ARG A 637 31.11 20.61 0.35
N MET A 638 31.05 21.78 0.99
CA MET A 638 31.17 23.09 0.36
C MET A 638 32.62 23.50 0.15
N GLU A 639 33.52 23.14 1.08
CA GLU A 639 34.98 23.17 0.90
C GLU A 639 35.42 22.11 -0.12
#